data_AF-D8QGA3-F1
#
_entry.id   AF-D8QGA3-F1
#
_cell.length_a   1.000
_cell.length_b   1.000
_cell.length_c   1.000
_cell.angle_alpha   90.00
_cell.angle_beta   90.00
_cell.angle_gamma   90.00
#
_symmetry.space_group_name_H-M   'P 1'
#
loop_
_entity.id
_entity.type
_entity.pdbx_description
1 polymer ?
#
loop_
_entity_poly.entity_id
_entity_poly.type
_entity_poly.pdbx_seq_one_letter_code
_entity_poly.pdbx_strand_id
1 'polypeptide(L)'
;MICAELQHAHCYGSLAAFAAANTLICDIALDAIWQHQDNLVYLLMTLPEHHIQGLHPWDDLRLVIDGPITPEGWARLHSYASRIAKLDLRYHNGGISAFYTVPVEGGGVMFRDLDISITAFEQITCYARSLSADEKGYPGNAAPFGTPAIPHTLFPRLRNLDCTVFKPKSLSRFPVLLSPSITSLSIRISKDAEWLVRDLPNICPGLRTLSWHGFASLGGKGRDRALPHPPPELLRRLRTLETLITSDLCIKMVECATKLPSLHSLQFFIGGDFVREVDAFLKTPAGTLGMSKVNAMTPPSPSLHFSNAMRHIKLELEDRAGLVMFFKIVQNPLKVTAFDAECYEEEYDDGADVRVKNLALLAQTLDPAHLRQLLYYHDCDIELSRGPVPVVHVLRLAQRYPNLSYLGIDCWLDLADADHIELARALPQLEYFALDTHAIDNGEYLDIGARNVRTTLGVLPAFAHYCPQLRSLCIRLDATEIPALDEGGEEPRLRGHVRMYFAHSELSDPVAVARFLRQVFVRGCSIASWPPREGMYKRRHDQFWDDAEVPRNWAVGQWLEVRKELVMLEHVLTSTITVLSSSTRPHSSYASLSEAMSLRCLDLPEIAILICAELQRSQAYGSLTAFAATNTLICDIALDALWQWQNNLVFLFKTLPQHRIEEIHPWDLRLVIDDPITPEGWARMHSYASRITNLDLYKPNGGTSGIYPGPEVRCLDNYYDLDIDDGAFEMISSHAGWMADGAGLANCPRLKGHGMIAIQMLTPATSTGTSAIPQPPPARAHTLFPRLRNLDCTMFAPRSLALFPAMFSPTITSLALRMSKDAEWLARDLPDLCPDLKTLSWRSDVGLRGSERDRALPHPPPELLCRLRDMECFIGSGVCIETLAGLARHPAIHSLQFLVDEEFIREVDTSMKDDVNAFPPCLPLQFRNTMRHIKLDLDAPAALARFFRVVQTPLQVIAFDAQCWEVEADDPHDVRTENLDLLAQAFDPAHVKQILYYHDRNIELSWGPIPFERVLRLARYYPSLSYLAIDCWLDVEDADLVALARALPHLEYLVLDTHAMNHREYLTVERRDVHTTLGVLPAFAHYCPRLRGLCIRLDATELPALDLGADKPRVQGHVRMYFADSKLSHPVAVARFLRDVFAQGCSIASQPPREGMYKRWRDGFWDDAETSDWAVGRWLEVRKELATLEREVDRCQ
;
A
#
# COMPACT_ATOMS: atom_id res chain seq x y z
N MET A 1 16.51 -21.97 21.89
CA MET A 1 16.05 -22.64 20.65
C MET A 1 14.57 -22.98 20.77
N ILE A 2 14.13 -24.19 21.14
CA ILE A 2 12.68 -24.56 21.16
C ILE A 2 11.78 -23.49 21.80
N CYS A 3 12.08 -23.03 23.02
CA CYS A 3 11.25 -22.00 23.68
C CYS A 3 11.29 -20.62 22.99
N ALA A 4 12.32 -20.33 22.19
CA ALA A 4 12.42 -19.12 21.38
C ALA A 4 11.68 -19.26 20.05
N GLU A 5 11.76 -20.42 19.38
CA GLU A 5 10.94 -20.71 18.18
C GLU A 5 9.45 -20.62 18.53
N LEU A 6 9.03 -21.25 19.63
CA LEU A 6 7.65 -21.19 20.13
C LEU A 6 7.23 -19.76 20.56
N GLN A 7 8.17 -18.89 20.90
CA GLN A 7 7.92 -17.50 21.25
C GLN A 7 7.84 -16.62 19.99
N HIS A 8 8.70 -16.85 19.00
CA HIS A 8 8.62 -16.24 17.66
C HIS A 8 7.34 -16.65 16.90
N ALA A 9 6.85 -17.87 17.14
CA ALA A 9 5.57 -18.38 16.64
C ALA A 9 4.38 -18.14 17.60
N HIS A 10 4.52 -17.27 18.61
CA HIS A 10 3.44 -16.86 19.53
C HIS A 10 2.67 -18.02 20.26
N CYS A 11 3.29 -19.19 20.41
CA CYS A 11 2.69 -20.44 20.91
C CYS A 11 2.69 -20.55 22.46
N TYR A 12 2.15 -19.55 23.16
CA TYR A 12 2.23 -19.45 24.63
C TYR A 12 1.63 -20.63 25.41
N GLY A 13 0.53 -21.22 24.94
CA GLY A 13 -0.09 -22.39 25.60
C GLY A 13 0.82 -23.62 25.66
N SER A 14 1.57 -23.86 24.57
CA SER A 14 2.56 -24.94 24.48
C SER A 14 3.71 -24.73 25.48
N LEU A 15 4.17 -23.49 25.66
CA LEU A 15 5.19 -23.15 26.65
C LEU A 15 4.70 -23.37 28.09
N ALA A 16 3.44 -23.01 28.40
CA ALA A 16 2.87 -23.19 29.73
C ALA A 16 2.75 -24.67 30.12
N ALA A 17 2.32 -25.53 29.18
CA ALA A 17 2.35 -26.98 29.37
C ALA A 17 3.78 -27.52 29.57
N PHE A 18 4.76 -26.99 28.84
CA PHE A 18 6.18 -27.33 28.99
C PHE A 18 6.73 -26.97 30.37
N ALA A 19 6.33 -25.82 30.92
CA ALA A 19 6.72 -25.37 32.26
C ALA A 19 6.13 -26.25 33.37
N ALA A 20 4.88 -26.69 33.23
CA ALA A 20 4.20 -27.56 34.19
C ALA A 20 4.71 -29.01 34.16
N ALA A 21 5.13 -29.51 32.99
CA ALA A 21 5.50 -30.91 32.81
C ALA A 21 6.89 -31.31 33.36
N ASN A 22 7.81 -30.36 33.55
CA ASN A 22 9.20 -30.69 33.89
C ASN A 22 9.93 -29.56 34.65
N THR A 23 10.37 -29.87 35.87
CA THR A 23 11.03 -28.93 36.79
C THR A 23 12.40 -28.42 36.32
N LEU A 24 13.11 -29.15 35.47
CA LEU A 24 14.43 -28.73 34.94
C LEU A 24 14.33 -27.65 33.85
N ILE A 25 13.19 -27.58 33.17
CA ILE A 25 12.92 -26.60 32.10
C ILE A 25 11.88 -25.56 32.50
N CYS A 26 11.21 -25.73 33.66
CA CYS A 26 10.23 -24.81 34.21
C CYS A 26 10.73 -23.36 34.21
N ASP A 27 11.94 -23.11 34.72
CA ASP A 27 12.52 -21.76 34.73
C ASP A 27 12.79 -21.19 33.32
N ILE A 28 13.15 -22.01 32.35
CA ILE A 28 13.45 -21.57 30.97
C ILE A 28 12.14 -21.33 30.19
N ALA A 29 11.13 -22.17 30.41
CA ALA A 29 9.81 -22.01 29.82
C ALA A 29 9.08 -20.80 30.44
N LEU A 30 9.16 -20.62 31.76
CA LEU A 30 8.66 -19.41 32.42
C LEU A 30 9.43 -18.17 31.96
N ASP A 31 10.76 -18.21 31.85
CA ASP A 31 11.50 -17.08 31.30
C ASP A 31 11.00 -16.73 29.87
N ALA A 32 10.77 -17.71 28.99
CA ALA A 32 10.25 -17.45 27.65
C ALA A 32 8.79 -16.92 27.61
N ILE A 33 7.89 -17.49 28.42
CA ILE A 33 6.48 -17.04 28.54
C ILE A 33 6.43 -15.58 28.99
N TRP A 34 7.15 -15.27 30.08
CA TRP A 34 7.07 -13.98 30.72
C TRP A 34 7.98 -12.94 30.05
N GLN A 35 9.01 -13.33 29.29
CA GLN A 35 9.96 -12.41 28.65
C GLN A 35 9.26 -11.32 27.81
N HIS A 36 8.15 -11.62 27.14
CA HIS A 36 7.29 -10.60 26.56
C HIS A 36 5.89 -10.73 27.15
N GLN A 37 5.38 -9.62 27.70
CA GLN A 37 3.98 -9.45 28.07
C GLN A 37 3.43 -8.19 27.40
N ASP A 38 2.13 -8.16 27.16
CA ASP A 38 1.32 -7.00 26.77
C ASP A 38 0.32 -6.61 27.87
N ASN A 39 0.17 -7.47 28.88
CA ASN A 39 -0.88 -7.42 29.89
C ASN A 39 -0.30 -7.72 31.28
N LEU A 40 -0.68 -6.92 32.30
CA LEU A 40 -0.21 -7.06 33.69
C LEU A 40 -1.09 -8.00 34.56
N VAL A 41 -2.26 -8.41 34.08
CA VAL A 41 -3.20 -9.23 34.86
C VAL A 41 -2.64 -10.60 35.18
N TYR A 42 -2.02 -11.27 34.21
CA TYR A 42 -1.38 -12.56 34.42
C TYR A 42 -0.43 -12.50 35.63
N LEU A 43 0.35 -11.42 35.74
CA LEU A 43 1.27 -11.21 36.85
C LEU A 43 0.52 -11.01 38.18
N LEU A 44 -0.54 -10.20 38.21
CA LEU A 44 -1.34 -9.96 39.42
C LEU A 44 -2.07 -11.22 39.91
N MET A 45 -2.48 -12.10 39.00
CA MET A 45 -3.07 -13.42 39.31
C MET A 45 -2.10 -14.40 39.99
N THR A 46 -0.81 -14.06 40.14
CA THR A 46 0.15 -14.92 40.86
C THR A 46 -0.03 -14.88 42.38
N LEU A 47 -0.73 -13.88 42.94
CA LEU A 47 -0.88 -13.68 44.39
C LEU A 47 -1.78 -14.76 45.05
N PRO A 48 -1.31 -15.45 46.12
CA PRO A 48 -1.95 -16.69 46.59
C PRO A 48 -3.21 -16.56 47.45
N GLU A 49 -3.39 -15.47 48.20
CA GLU A 49 -4.39 -15.39 49.29
C GLU A 49 -5.38 -14.23 49.17
N HIS A 50 -5.25 -13.39 48.14
CA HIS A 50 -6.17 -12.26 47.94
C HIS A 50 -7.38 -12.72 47.14
N HIS A 51 -8.57 -12.57 47.72
CA HIS A 51 -9.81 -12.74 46.99
C HIS A 51 -9.90 -11.67 45.89
N ILE A 52 -9.69 -12.09 44.63
CA ILE A 52 -10.07 -11.30 43.46
C ILE A 52 -11.60 -11.28 43.41
N GLN A 53 -12.21 -10.33 44.12
CA GLN A 53 -13.66 -10.18 44.14
C GLN A 53 -14.16 -9.63 42.80
N GLY A 54 -14.64 -10.52 41.94
CA GLY A 54 -15.47 -10.15 40.80
C GLY A 54 -16.79 -9.57 41.28
N LEU A 55 -16.88 -8.24 41.38
CA LEU A 55 -18.05 -7.51 41.85
C LEU A 55 -19.20 -7.56 40.84
N HIS A 56 -20.04 -8.60 40.97
CA HIS A 56 -21.33 -8.77 40.30
C HIS A 56 -21.24 -9.03 38.76
N PRO A 57 -22.24 -9.69 38.12
CA PRO A 57 -22.09 -10.12 36.72
C PRO A 57 -22.13 -9.03 35.64
N TRP A 58 -22.42 -7.76 36.00
CA TRP A 58 -22.92 -6.72 35.08
C TRP A 58 -22.14 -5.38 35.07
N ASP A 59 -21.12 -5.20 35.93
CA ASP A 59 -20.31 -3.98 36.03
C ASP A 59 -18.81 -4.27 35.75
N ASP A 60 -18.02 -3.20 35.54
CA ASP A 60 -16.57 -3.27 35.24
C ASP A 60 -15.83 -4.23 36.17
N LEU A 61 -15.08 -5.18 35.60
CA LEU A 61 -14.50 -6.26 36.39
C LEU A 61 -13.19 -5.79 37.04
N ARG A 62 -13.33 -5.17 38.22
CA ARG A 62 -12.21 -4.52 38.91
C ARG A 62 -11.33 -5.49 39.67
N LEU A 63 -10.02 -5.43 39.39
CA LEU A 63 -9.02 -6.12 40.20
C LEU A 63 -8.84 -5.37 41.53
N VAL A 64 -9.59 -5.79 42.55
CA VAL A 64 -9.36 -5.39 43.95
C VAL A 64 -8.49 -6.45 44.62
N ILE A 65 -7.37 -6.02 45.21
CA ILE A 65 -6.56 -6.87 46.09
C ILE A 65 -7.11 -6.71 47.50
N ASP A 66 -7.80 -7.74 48.00
CA ASP A 66 -8.35 -7.75 49.36
C ASP A 66 -7.29 -8.13 50.40
N GLY A 67 -7.07 -7.23 51.35
CA GLY A 67 -6.09 -7.37 52.43
C GLY A 67 -4.67 -6.89 52.05
N PRO A 68 -3.76 -6.76 53.03
CA PRO A 68 -2.39 -6.37 52.78
C PRO A 68 -1.62 -7.51 52.11
N ILE A 69 -0.80 -7.19 51.09
CA ILE A 69 0.05 -8.18 50.41
C ILE A 69 0.96 -8.88 51.43
N THR A 70 0.90 -10.21 51.48
CA THR A 70 1.74 -11.00 52.39
C THR A 70 3.19 -11.06 51.88
N PRO A 71 4.21 -11.26 52.74
CA PRO A 71 5.60 -11.40 52.31
C PRO A 71 5.80 -12.51 51.26
N GLU A 72 5.03 -13.60 51.39
CA GLU A 72 5.05 -14.73 50.46
C GLU A 72 4.37 -14.39 49.12
N GLY A 73 3.25 -13.65 49.16
CA GLY A 73 2.61 -13.10 47.97
C GLY A 73 3.53 -12.13 47.22
N TRP A 74 4.19 -11.22 47.93
CA TRP A 74 5.17 -10.30 47.34
C TRP A 74 6.36 -11.04 46.72
N ALA A 75 6.96 -11.99 47.44
CA ALA A 75 8.09 -12.77 46.94
C ALA A 75 7.74 -13.52 45.63
N ARG A 76 6.51 -14.04 45.54
CA ARG A 76 5.98 -14.72 44.36
C ARG A 76 5.72 -13.75 43.20
N LEU A 77 5.03 -12.63 43.45
CA LEU A 77 4.78 -11.56 42.47
C LEU A 77 6.09 -11.05 41.87
N HIS A 78 7.07 -10.74 42.73
CA HIS A 78 8.41 -10.32 42.33
C HIS A 78 9.16 -11.41 41.54
N SER A 79 8.99 -12.69 41.88
CA SER A 79 9.61 -13.80 41.14
C SER A 79 9.15 -13.85 39.67
N TYR A 80 7.84 -13.78 39.40
CA TYR A 80 7.34 -13.78 38.02
C TYR A 80 7.66 -12.47 37.28
N ALA A 81 7.48 -11.32 37.93
CA ALA A 81 7.79 -10.03 37.31
C ALA A 81 9.27 -9.87 36.94
N SER A 82 10.17 -10.50 37.71
CA SER A 82 11.61 -10.52 37.42
C SER A 82 12.00 -11.19 36.11
N ARG A 83 11.09 -11.92 35.45
CA ARG A 83 11.34 -12.59 34.17
C ARG A 83 11.03 -11.70 32.95
N ILE A 84 10.19 -10.68 33.11
CA ILE A 84 9.65 -9.87 32.01
C ILE A 84 10.73 -8.94 31.43
N ALA A 85 10.90 -8.94 30.11
CA ALA A 85 11.93 -8.19 29.37
C ALA A 85 11.38 -7.23 28.30
N LYS A 86 10.19 -7.49 27.75
CA LYS A 86 9.36 -6.53 26.99
C LYS A 86 7.97 -6.46 27.63
N LEU A 87 7.49 -5.26 27.89
CA LEU A 87 6.16 -4.98 28.42
C LEU A 87 5.50 -3.94 27.51
N ASP A 88 4.49 -4.35 26.75
CA ASP A 88 3.88 -3.61 25.63
C ASP A 88 2.42 -3.31 25.97
N LEU A 89 2.21 -2.34 26.85
CA LEU A 89 0.92 -2.15 27.50
C LEU A 89 -0.04 -1.48 26.53
N ARG A 90 -1.28 -1.98 26.46
CA ARG A 90 -2.36 -1.44 25.62
C ARG A 90 -3.52 -0.88 26.45
N TYR A 91 -4.31 0.03 25.87
CA TYR A 91 -5.37 0.77 26.56
C TYR A 91 -6.60 0.86 25.68
N HIS A 92 -7.71 0.38 26.23
CA HIS A 92 -9.02 0.42 25.61
C HIS A 92 -10.00 1.08 26.59
N ASN A 93 -10.92 1.86 26.03
CA ASN A 93 -12.18 2.29 26.65
C ASN A 93 -12.14 2.89 28.07
N GLY A 94 -11.01 3.51 28.46
CA GLY A 94 -10.95 4.39 29.64
C GLY A 94 -10.17 3.86 30.84
N GLY A 95 -10.02 2.54 30.99
CA GLY A 95 -9.33 1.90 32.10
C GLY A 95 -7.90 1.48 31.78
N ILE A 96 -7.21 0.84 32.73
CA ILE A 96 -6.13 -0.10 32.37
C ILE A 96 -6.82 -1.44 32.14
N SER A 97 -7.50 -1.56 31.00
CA SER A 97 -8.24 -2.77 30.66
C SER A 97 -7.28 -3.89 30.26
N ALA A 98 -7.71 -5.11 30.52
CA ALA A 98 -6.93 -6.30 30.26
C ALA A 98 -7.86 -7.49 30.04
N PHE A 99 -7.59 -8.24 28.98
CA PHE A 99 -8.40 -9.40 28.63
C PHE A 99 -8.06 -10.58 29.53
N TYR A 100 -9.09 -11.24 30.03
CA TYR A 100 -9.00 -12.56 30.65
C TYR A 100 -10.22 -13.40 30.26
N THR A 101 -10.06 -14.71 30.29
CA THR A 101 -11.05 -15.68 29.81
C THR A 101 -11.71 -16.42 30.96
N VAL A 102 -13.03 -16.31 31.09
CA VAL A 102 -13.82 -17.10 32.04
C VAL A 102 -14.43 -18.31 31.34
N PRO A 103 -14.16 -19.54 31.79
CA PRO A 103 -14.93 -20.71 31.37
C PRO A 103 -16.31 -20.66 32.03
N VAL A 104 -17.37 -20.62 31.22
CA VAL A 104 -18.76 -20.62 31.69
C VAL A 104 -19.28 -22.07 31.74
N GLU A 105 -20.07 -22.42 32.75
CA GLU A 105 -20.78 -23.71 32.78
C GLU A 105 -21.67 -23.82 31.53
N GLY A 106 -21.36 -24.80 30.67
CA GLY A 106 -21.87 -24.89 29.30
C GLY A 106 -20.79 -24.91 28.21
N GLY A 107 -19.52 -24.63 28.55
CA GLY A 107 -18.38 -24.80 27.63
C GLY A 107 -18.09 -23.60 26.72
N GLY A 108 -18.74 -22.46 26.97
CA GLY A 108 -18.39 -21.19 26.35
C GLY A 108 -17.24 -20.49 27.07
N VAL A 109 -16.40 -19.78 26.32
CA VAL A 109 -15.39 -18.86 26.86
C VAL A 109 -15.89 -17.44 26.67
N MET A 110 -15.95 -16.66 27.76
CA MET A 110 -16.32 -15.24 27.71
C MET A 110 -15.07 -14.38 27.93
N PHE A 111 -14.80 -13.49 26.98
CA PHE A 111 -13.81 -12.41 27.13
C PHE A 111 -14.45 -11.26 27.90
N ARG A 112 -13.68 -10.61 28.78
CA ARG A 112 -14.12 -9.44 29.56
C ARG A 112 -12.97 -8.43 29.70
N ASP A 113 -13.30 -7.15 29.66
CA ASP A 113 -12.42 -6.07 30.09
C ASP A 113 -12.29 -6.08 31.62
N LEU A 114 -11.04 -6.12 32.10
CA LEU A 114 -10.70 -6.05 33.51
C LEU A 114 -9.99 -4.72 33.82
N ASP A 115 -10.68 -3.75 34.43
CA ASP A 115 -10.05 -2.50 34.86
C ASP A 115 -9.17 -2.76 36.10
N ILE A 116 -7.85 -2.71 35.93
CA ILE A 116 -6.93 -2.91 37.06
C ILE A 116 -7.00 -1.68 37.98
N SER A 117 -7.72 -1.84 39.09
CA SER A 117 -7.95 -0.75 40.03
C SER A 117 -6.63 -0.11 40.47
N ILE A 118 -6.62 1.22 40.42
CA ILE A 118 -5.57 2.08 40.99
C ILE A 118 -5.16 1.61 42.40
N THR A 119 -6.11 1.15 43.21
CA THR A 119 -5.88 0.69 44.58
C THR A 119 -4.94 -0.52 44.65
N ALA A 120 -4.96 -1.42 43.66
CA ALA A 120 -4.07 -2.58 43.61
C ALA A 120 -2.60 -2.16 43.40
N PHE A 121 -2.36 -1.22 42.48
CA PHE A 121 -1.02 -0.66 42.26
C PHE A 121 -0.57 0.25 43.41
N GLU A 122 -1.48 0.94 44.09
CA GLU A 122 -1.19 1.69 45.32
C GLU A 122 -0.78 0.74 46.46
N GLN A 123 -1.45 -0.40 46.65
CA GLN A 123 -1.03 -1.43 47.62
C GLN A 123 0.34 -2.03 47.28
N ILE A 124 0.57 -2.45 46.03
CA ILE A 124 1.87 -2.94 45.52
C ILE A 124 2.97 -1.91 45.80
N THR A 125 2.70 -0.63 45.52
CA THR A 125 3.65 0.46 45.74
C THR A 125 3.87 0.77 47.22
N CYS A 126 2.83 0.67 48.06
CA CYS A 126 2.94 0.82 49.51
C CYS A 126 3.75 -0.32 50.14
N TYR A 127 3.56 -1.57 49.69
CA TYR A 127 4.31 -2.72 50.17
C TYR A 127 5.79 -2.66 49.74
N ALA A 128 6.05 -2.31 48.48
CA ALA A 128 7.41 -2.07 47.99
C ALA A 128 8.14 -0.95 48.77
N ARG A 129 7.39 0.05 49.25
CA ARG A 129 7.91 1.13 50.12
C ARG A 129 8.14 0.67 51.57
N SER A 130 7.28 -0.17 52.16
CA SER A 130 7.50 -0.66 53.53
C SER A 130 8.74 -1.54 53.65
N LEU A 131 8.99 -2.42 52.68
CA LEU A 131 10.24 -3.21 52.63
C LEU A 131 11.50 -2.30 52.66
N SER A 132 11.47 -1.19 51.93
CA SER A 132 12.60 -0.23 51.89
C SER A 132 12.78 0.63 53.16
N ALA A 133 11.87 0.52 54.14
CA ALA A 133 11.96 1.21 55.42
C ALA A 133 12.65 0.35 56.50
N ASP A 134 12.32 -0.94 56.58
CA ASP A 134 12.84 -1.83 57.64
C ASP A 134 14.35 -2.09 57.54
N GLU A 135 14.97 -1.98 56.35
CA GLU A 135 16.43 -2.05 56.20
C GLU A 135 17.19 -0.91 56.92
N LYS A 136 16.49 0.14 57.38
CA LYS A 136 17.09 1.32 58.01
C LYS A 136 16.53 1.53 59.42
N GLY A 137 16.96 0.66 60.35
CA GLY A 137 16.55 0.63 61.76
C GLY A 137 16.86 1.89 62.58
N TYR A 138 16.18 2.99 62.28
CA TYR A 138 16.24 4.29 62.97
C TYR A 138 14.85 4.70 63.46
N PRO A 139 14.48 4.40 64.72
CA PRO A 139 13.22 4.87 65.28
C PRO A 139 13.29 6.39 65.57
N GLY A 140 12.48 7.16 64.86
CA GLY A 140 12.08 8.51 65.25
C GLY A 140 12.96 9.67 64.76
N ASN A 141 12.73 10.12 63.52
CA ASN A 141 12.54 11.55 63.22
C ASN A 141 11.96 11.74 61.80
N ALA A 142 10.88 12.51 61.68
CA ALA A 142 10.22 12.76 60.39
C ALA A 142 10.89 13.94 59.65
N ALA A 143 11.72 13.64 58.64
CA ALA A 143 12.28 14.63 57.74
C ALA A 143 11.40 14.79 56.48
N PRO A 144 11.03 16.02 56.07
CA PRO A 144 10.17 16.23 54.91
C PRO A 144 10.95 16.07 53.59
N PHE A 145 10.40 15.28 52.66
CA PHE A 145 10.78 15.21 51.24
C PHE A 145 12.28 15.03 50.94
N GLY A 146 12.95 14.13 51.67
CA GLY A 146 14.13 13.46 51.11
C GLY A 146 13.75 12.71 49.83
N THR A 147 14.69 12.57 48.88
CA THR A 147 14.49 11.73 47.69
C THR A 147 14.10 10.32 48.13
N PRO A 148 12.98 9.75 47.64
CA PRO A 148 12.61 8.39 48.02
C PRO A 148 13.72 7.44 47.57
N ALA A 149 14.13 6.54 48.45
CA ALA A 149 14.91 5.39 48.02
C ALA A 149 14.12 4.67 46.93
N ILE A 150 14.75 4.36 45.80
CA ILE A 150 14.09 3.67 44.69
C ILE A 150 13.61 2.33 45.26
N PRO A 151 12.29 2.06 45.34
CA PRO A 151 11.80 0.80 45.86
C PRO A 151 12.25 -0.34 44.94
N HIS A 152 12.32 -1.56 45.46
CA HIS A 152 12.68 -2.73 44.66
C HIS A 152 11.80 -2.78 43.41
N THR A 153 12.42 -2.61 42.24
CA THR A 153 11.72 -2.51 40.96
C THR A 153 11.05 -3.84 40.69
N LEU A 154 9.78 -3.84 40.31
CA LEU A 154 9.05 -5.10 40.14
C LEU A 154 9.57 -5.89 38.92
N PHE A 155 10.16 -5.23 37.92
CA PHE A 155 10.59 -5.84 36.65
C PHE A 155 12.11 -5.66 36.39
N PRO A 156 13.01 -6.22 37.23
CA PRO A 156 14.48 -6.02 37.13
C PRO A 156 15.14 -6.50 35.83
N ARG A 157 14.42 -7.18 34.92
CA ARG A 157 14.88 -7.55 33.57
C ARG A 157 14.23 -6.74 32.43
N LEU A 158 13.26 -5.88 32.70
CA LEU A 158 12.50 -5.15 31.69
C LEU A 158 13.42 -4.26 30.86
N ARG A 159 13.58 -4.57 29.57
CA ARG A 159 14.39 -3.84 28.60
C ARG A 159 13.57 -2.90 27.73
N ASN A 160 12.40 -3.35 27.30
CA ASN A 160 11.55 -2.60 26.37
C ASN A 160 10.19 -2.35 27.04
N LEU A 161 9.84 -1.09 27.30
CA LEU A 161 8.55 -0.71 27.89
C LEU A 161 7.80 0.21 26.93
N ASP A 162 6.61 -0.17 26.50
CA ASP A 162 5.65 0.74 25.90
C ASP A 162 4.61 1.19 26.93
N CYS A 163 4.48 2.51 27.02
CA CYS A 163 3.69 3.32 27.92
C CYS A 163 3.08 4.53 27.16
N THR A 164 3.05 4.53 25.82
CA THR A 164 2.30 5.51 24.99
C THR A 164 0.80 5.49 25.26
N VAL A 165 0.39 4.44 25.93
CA VAL A 165 -0.96 3.99 26.18
C VAL A 165 -1.53 4.52 27.50
N PHE A 166 -0.70 4.83 28.49
CA PHE A 166 -1.20 5.23 29.80
C PHE A 166 -1.88 6.60 29.75
N LYS A 167 -3.08 6.68 30.34
CA LYS A 167 -3.60 7.94 30.89
C LYS A 167 -2.49 8.59 31.73
N PRO A 168 -1.96 9.77 31.37
CA PRO A 168 -0.72 10.25 32.01
C PRO A 168 -0.81 10.53 33.51
N LYS A 169 -2.01 10.80 34.04
CA LYS A 169 -2.29 10.85 35.49
C LYS A 169 -1.97 9.52 36.18
N SER A 170 -2.21 8.40 35.51
CA SER A 170 -1.90 7.07 36.01
C SER A 170 -0.40 6.95 36.29
N LEU A 171 0.48 7.32 35.34
CA LEU A 171 1.96 7.17 35.43
C LEU A 171 2.55 7.59 36.79
N SER A 172 2.02 8.63 37.44
CA SER A 172 2.40 9.07 38.81
C SER A 172 2.37 7.98 39.89
N ARG A 173 1.62 6.90 39.67
CA ARG A 173 1.45 5.75 40.57
C ARG A 173 2.34 4.55 40.19
N PHE A 174 3.04 4.59 39.06
CA PHE A 174 3.81 3.48 38.50
C PHE A 174 5.36 3.59 38.56
N PRO A 175 6.01 4.22 39.57
CA PRO A 175 7.46 4.07 39.76
C PRO A 175 7.94 2.61 39.78
N VAL A 176 7.07 1.68 40.18
CA VAL A 176 7.37 0.25 40.32
C VAL A 176 7.48 -0.51 38.98
N LEU A 177 6.87 -0.01 37.90
CA LEU A 177 6.99 -0.61 36.55
C LEU A 177 8.36 -0.38 35.92
N LEU A 178 9.03 0.69 36.33
CA LEU A 178 10.23 1.19 35.69
C LEU A 178 11.47 0.54 36.32
N SER A 179 12.47 0.21 35.49
CA SER A 179 13.64 -0.56 35.91
C SER A 179 14.94 -0.03 35.30
N PRO A 180 16.07 -0.08 36.02
CA PRO A 180 17.40 0.22 35.47
C PRO A 180 17.80 -0.60 34.24
N SER A 181 17.15 -1.74 34.01
CA SER A 181 17.33 -2.56 32.81
C SER A 181 16.70 -1.98 31.53
N ILE A 182 15.86 -0.94 31.62
CA ILE A 182 15.12 -0.41 30.47
C ILE A 182 16.08 0.26 29.49
N THR A 183 16.21 -0.36 28.31
CA THR A 183 16.97 0.11 27.15
C THR A 183 16.11 0.76 26.08
N SER A 184 14.81 0.47 26.02
CA SER A 184 13.84 1.13 25.14
C SER A 184 12.61 1.53 25.94
N LEU A 185 12.20 2.79 25.84
CA LEU A 185 11.00 3.32 26.49
C LEU A 185 10.21 4.12 25.47
N SER A 186 8.94 3.77 25.30
CA SER A 186 7.99 4.46 24.45
C SER A 186 6.90 5.03 25.36
N ILE A 187 6.68 6.34 25.37
CA ILE A 187 5.87 7.04 26.39
C ILE A 187 5.03 8.18 25.82
N ARG A 188 3.83 8.35 26.36
CA ARG A 188 2.94 9.50 26.12
C ARG A 188 2.75 10.25 27.44
N ILE A 189 3.04 11.55 27.46
CA ILE A 189 3.23 12.29 28.71
C ILE A 189 2.35 13.55 28.82
N SER A 190 1.81 13.76 30.03
CA SER A 190 1.25 15.04 30.49
C SER A 190 2.08 15.56 31.67
N LYS A 191 1.67 16.72 32.19
CA LYS A 191 2.20 17.33 33.41
C LYS A 191 2.16 16.44 34.65
N ASP A 192 1.19 15.54 34.75
CA ASP A 192 1.07 14.61 35.88
C ASP A 192 2.24 13.59 35.92
N ALA A 193 2.98 13.47 34.82
CA ALA A 193 4.24 12.74 34.70
C ALA A 193 5.51 13.64 34.74
N GLU A 194 5.43 14.91 35.18
CA GLU A 194 6.62 15.77 35.36
C GLU A 194 7.65 15.16 36.34
N TRP A 195 7.22 14.38 37.32
CA TRP A 195 8.12 13.59 38.17
C TRP A 195 8.87 12.51 37.38
N LEU A 196 8.21 11.84 36.41
CA LEU A 196 8.83 10.80 35.58
C LEU A 196 9.87 11.45 34.67
N VAL A 197 9.55 12.59 34.06
CA VAL A 197 10.53 13.39 33.31
C VAL A 197 11.74 13.77 34.18
N ARG A 198 11.51 14.16 35.44
CA ARG A 198 12.58 14.50 36.38
C ARG A 198 13.41 13.28 36.79
N ASP A 199 12.83 12.10 36.91
CA ASP A 199 13.50 10.96 37.56
C ASP A 199 13.90 9.84 36.58
N LEU A 200 13.39 9.81 35.35
CA LEU A 200 13.66 8.80 34.31
C LEU A 200 15.15 8.52 34.07
N PRO A 201 16.09 9.49 34.07
CA PRO A 201 17.52 9.19 33.94
C PRO A 201 18.14 8.45 35.13
N ASN A 202 17.51 8.54 36.29
CA ASN A 202 17.93 7.83 37.51
C ASN A 202 17.27 6.44 37.57
N ILE A 203 16.07 6.31 37.01
CA ILE A 203 15.26 5.09 37.01
C ILE A 203 15.67 4.16 35.86
N CYS A 204 15.93 4.70 34.66
CA CYS A 204 16.33 3.98 33.45
C CYS A 204 17.72 4.47 32.94
N PRO A 205 18.80 4.40 33.74
CA PRO A 205 20.14 4.82 33.32
C PRO A 205 20.74 4.01 32.14
N GLY A 206 20.10 2.91 31.74
CA GLY A 206 20.45 2.14 30.54
C GLY A 206 19.70 2.56 29.26
N LEU A 207 18.87 3.60 29.30
CA LEU A 207 17.95 3.94 28.20
C LEU A 207 18.69 4.32 26.92
N ARG A 208 18.52 3.52 25.86
CA ARG A 208 19.10 3.69 24.52
C ARG A 208 18.10 4.24 23.51
N THR A 209 16.84 3.82 23.59
CA THR A 209 15.76 4.28 22.71
C THR A 209 14.68 4.97 23.54
N LEU A 210 14.34 6.20 23.19
CA LEU A 210 13.21 6.92 23.75
C LEU A 210 12.27 7.27 22.59
N SER A 211 11.06 6.73 22.61
CA SER A 211 9.96 7.22 21.78
C SER A 211 9.05 8.10 22.62
N TRP A 212 8.90 9.37 22.23
CA TRP A 212 8.09 10.34 22.95
C TRP A 212 6.91 10.77 22.09
N HIS A 213 5.72 10.37 22.51
CA HIS A 213 4.49 10.70 21.81
C HIS A 213 3.82 11.84 22.56
N GLY A 214 3.97 13.05 22.02
CA GLY A 214 3.25 14.21 22.49
C GLY A 214 1.75 13.99 22.41
N PHE A 215 0.99 14.63 23.31
CA PHE A 215 -0.45 14.71 23.18
C PHE A 215 -0.80 15.85 22.20
N ALA A 216 -0.48 15.65 20.92
CA ALA A 216 -0.98 16.51 19.85
C ALA A 216 -2.51 16.58 19.96
N SER A 217 -3.07 17.79 19.93
CA SER A 217 -4.43 18.02 20.39
C SER A 217 -5.47 17.59 19.35
N LEU A 218 -6.01 16.37 19.53
CA LEU A 218 -7.19 15.86 18.81
C LEU A 218 -8.43 16.74 19.07
N GLY A 219 -8.54 17.87 18.38
CA GLY A 219 -9.70 18.78 18.28
C GLY A 219 -10.19 19.50 19.56
N GLY A 220 -9.90 18.95 20.74
CA GLY A 220 -10.48 19.37 22.00
C GLY A 220 -10.00 20.74 22.48
N LYS A 221 -10.89 21.74 22.52
CA LYS A 221 -10.62 23.11 23.02
C LYS A 221 -10.33 23.21 24.53
N GLY A 222 -10.14 22.07 25.21
CA GLY A 222 -9.75 22.00 26.62
C GLY A 222 -8.26 22.30 26.81
N ARG A 223 -7.92 23.36 27.53
CA ARG A 223 -6.54 23.80 27.80
C ARG A 223 -5.79 22.94 28.85
N ASP A 224 -6.02 21.64 28.87
CA ASP A 224 -5.25 20.70 29.69
C ASP A 224 -3.86 20.54 29.06
N ARG A 225 -2.94 21.40 29.54
CA ARG A 225 -1.58 21.59 29.00
C ARG A 225 -0.79 20.28 29.03
N ALA A 226 -0.71 19.55 27.91
CA ALA A 226 0.23 18.46 27.73
C ALA A 226 1.69 18.96 27.76
N LEU A 227 2.64 18.02 27.77
CA LEU A 227 4.03 18.29 27.40
C LEU A 227 4.25 17.69 26.02
N PRO A 228 4.09 18.47 24.92
CA PRO A 228 4.22 17.93 23.56
C PRO A 228 5.56 17.23 23.34
N HIS A 229 6.65 17.87 23.78
CA HIS A 229 8.02 17.42 23.62
C HIS A 229 8.65 16.99 24.95
N PRO A 230 9.68 16.11 24.95
CA PRO A 230 10.51 15.85 26.12
C PRO A 230 11.16 17.14 26.62
N PRO A 231 11.07 17.45 27.93
CA PRO A 231 11.77 18.60 28.48
C PRO A 231 13.30 18.53 28.33
N PRO A 232 13.97 19.64 27.98
CA PRO A 232 15.42 19.71 27.75
C PRO A 232 16.27 19.06 28.86
N GLU A 233 15.86 19.23 30.11
CA GLU A 233 16.52 18.74 31.32
C GLU A 233 16.51 17.21 31.43
N LEU A 234 15.52 16.54 30.83
CA LEU A 234 15.50 15.08 30.69
C LEU A 234 16.54 14.62 29.68
N LEU A 235 16.48 15.16 28.45
CA LEU A 235 17.38 14.77 27.37
C LEU A 235 18.86 14.94 27.77
N ARG A 236 19.24 16.07 28.38
CA ARG A 236 20.62 16.32 28.87
C ARG A 236 21.14 15.29 29.89
N ARG A 237 20.28 14.46 30.47
CA ARG A 237 20.63 13.43 31.47
C ARG A 237 20.57 11.99 30.93
N LEU A 238 19.85 11.73 29.83
CA LEU A 238 19.78 10.42 29.19
C LEU A 238 21.05 10.13 28.37
N ARG A 239 22.22 10.08 29.03
CA ARG A 239 23.53 10.01 28.35
C ARG A 239 23.73 8.78 27.46
N THR A 240 23.02 7.69 27.75
CA THR A 240 23.00 6.43 26.98
C THR A 240 22.08 6.46 25.77
N LEU A 241 21.31 7.55 25.56
CA LEU A 241 20.31 7.61 24.51
C LEU A 241 20.97 7.61 23.13
N GLU A 242 20.79 6.50 22.42
CA GLU A 242 21.28 6.20 21.09
C GLU A 242 20.27 6.65 20.01
N THR A 243 18.98 6.46 20.30
CA THR A 243 17.84 6.77 19.44
C THR A 243 16.82 7.62 20.19
N LEU A 244 16.46 8.77 19.64
CA LEU A 244 15.31 9.57 20.06
C LEU A 244 14.29 9.61 18.91
N ILE A 245 13.05 9.23 19.20
CA ILE A 245 11.88 9.39 18.34
C ILE A 245 10.95 10.38 19.05
N THR A 246 10.39 11.38 18.37
CA THR A 246 9.35 12.25 18.95
C THR A 246 8.28 12.64 17.94
N SER A 247 7.01 12.67 18.36
CA SER A 247 5.88 13.08 17.51
C SER A 247 5.67 14.60 17.46
N ASP A 248 6.55 15.37 18.08
CA ASP A 248 6.61 16.84 18.04
C ASP A 248 8.03 17.29 18.42
N LEU A 249 8.55 18.31 17.76
CA LEU A 249 9.89 18.87 17.98
C LEU A 249 9.79 20.32 18.45
N CYS A 250 10.61 20.69 19.44
CA CYS A 250 10.88 22.09 19.75
C CYS A 250 12.37 22.42 19.61
N ILE A 251 12.72 23.69 19.44
CA ILE A 251 14.13 24.15 19.33
C ILE A 251 14.97 23.63 20.49
N LYS A 252 14.38 23.60 21.69
CA LYS A 252 15.04 23.19 22.94
C LYS A 252 15.31 21.67 22.98
N MET A 253 14.55 20.87 22.22
CA MET A 253 14.90 19.46 21.98
C MET A 253 16.15 19.35 21.11
N VAL A 254 16.19 20.05 19.98
CA VAL A 254 17.34 20.02 19.07
C VAL A 254 18.59 20.49 19.82
N GLU A 255 18.48 21.53 20.64
CA GLU A 255 19.51 22.05 21.55
C GLU A 255 20.02 21.02 22.59
N CYS A 256 19.30 19.92 22.81
CA CYS A 256 19.68 18.85 23.74
C CYS A 256 20.06 17.54 23.03
N ALA A 257 19.38 17.18 21.95
CA ALA A 257 19.72 16.06 21.08
C ALA A 257 21.14 16.23 20.51
N THR A 258 21.47 17.46 20.08
CA THR A 258 22.83 17.85 19.67
C THR A 258 23.90 17.63 20.73
N LYS A 259 23.53 17.67 22.02
CA LYS A 259 24.42 17.53 23.19
C LYS A 259 24.45 16.11 23.79
N LEU A 260 23.75 15.15 23.19
CA LEU A 260 23.72 13.77 23.69
C LEU A 260 24.91 12.95 23.15
N PRO A 261 25.79 12.43 24.02
CA PRO A 261 27.06 11.82 23.59
C PRO A 261 26.91 10.39 23.04
N SER A 262 25.77 9.73 23.25
CA SER A 262 25.46 8.44 22.61
C SER A 262 24.52 8.58 21.41
N LEU A 263 23.89 9.75 21.22
CA LEU A 263 22.84 9.90 20.22
C LEU A 263 23.47 9.80 18.84
N HIS A 264 22.99 8.82 18.09
CA HIS A 264 23.36 8.58 16.71
C HIS A 264 22.15 8.45 15.81
N SER A 265 20.95 8.31 16.35
CA SER A 265 19.68 8.22 15.63
C SER A 265 18.68 9.24 16.19
N LEU A 266 18.06 10.03 15.32
CA LEU A 266 17.07 11.03 15.73
C LEU A 266 15.96 11.12 14.67
N GLN A 267 14.76 10.65 15.01
CA GLN A 267 13.57 10.70 14.15
C GLN A 267 12.55 11.65 14.78
N PHE A 268 11.92 12.52 14.00
CA PHE A 268 10.87 13.37 14.55
C PHE A 268 9.95 14.02 13.51
N PHE A 269 8.72 14.25 13.97
CA PHE A 269 7.74 15.06 13.29
C PHE A 269 8.00 16.57 13.55
N ILE A 270 8.05 17.37 12.49
CA ILE A 270 8.04 18.84 12.51
C ILE A 270 6.63 19.27 12.15
N GLY A 271 5.80 19.48 13.17
CA GLY A 271 4.51 20.14 13.01
C GLY A 271 4.63 21.64 12.78
N GLY A 272 3.57 22.29 12.32
CA GLY A 272 3.53 23.75 12.11
C GLY A 272 3.82 24.57 13.38
N ASP A 273 3.67 24.00 14.58
CA ASP A 273 4.09 24.66 15.84
C ASP A 273 5.62 24.76 15.99
N PHE A 274 6.42 23.83 15.45
CA PHE A 274 7.87 23.98 15.40
C PHE A 274 8.28 25.14 14.49
N VAL A 275 7.64 25.24 13.32
CA VAL A 275 7.89 26.36 12.39
C VAL A 275 7.50 27.68 13.03
N ARG A 276 6.38 27.75 13.76
CA ARG A 276 5.99 28.92 14.57
C ARG A 276 7.00 29.22 15.70
N GLU A 277 7.54 28.22 16.40
CA GLU A 277 8.58 28.46 17.43
C GLU A 277 9.87 29.01 16.80
N VAL A 278 10.35 28.44 15.69
CA VAL A 278 11.58 28.87 15.01
C VAL A 278 11.41 30.24 14.36
N ASP A 279 10.30 30.50 13.69
CA ASP A 279 10.01 31.82 13.11
C ASP A 279 9.96 32.91 14.19
N ALA A 280 9.27 32.66 15.31
CA ALA A 280 9.22 33.57 16.45
C ALA A 280 10.62 33.76 17.09
N PHE A 281 11.40 32.69 17.23
CA PHE A 281 12.76 32.73 17.76
C PHE A 281 13.69 33.58 16.88
N LEU A 282 13.58 33.46 15.55
CA LEU A 282 14.40 34.22 14.60
C LEU A 282 13.93 35.66 14.39
N LYS A 283 12.62 35.92 14.45
CA LYS A 283 12.05 37.28 14.34
C LYS A 283 12.22 38.10 15.62
N THR A 284 12.47 37.47 16.75
CA THR A 284 12.74 38.16 18.03
C THR A 284 14.08 38.91 17.94
N PRO A 285 14.11 40.26 17.92
CA PRO A 285 15.36 40.99 17.73
C PRO A 285 16.25 40.83 18.96
N ALA A 286 17.57 40.66 18.73
CA ALA A 286 18.56 40.33 19.75
C ALA A 286 18.75 41.38 20.89
N GLY A 287 17.99 42.49 20.86
CA GLY A 287 17.94 43.50 21.92
C GLY A 287 16.53 43.86 22.42
N THR A 288 15.47 43.18 21.99
CA THR A 288 14.07 43.56 22.31
C THR A 288 13.35 42.56 23.24
N LEU A 289 14.01 41.47 23.65
CA LEU A 289 13.60 40.68 24.81
C LEU A 289 13.82 41.49 26.09
N GLY A 290 12.81 42.29 26.45
CA GLY A 290 12.84 43.17 27.62
C GLY A 290 13.18 42.42 28.90
N MET A 291 14.33 42.74 29.51
CA MET A 291 14.89 42.01 30.65
C MET A 291 14.03 42.15 31.91
N SER A 292 13.03 41.26 32.04
CA SER A 292 12.22 41.08 33.24
C SER A 292 12.04 39.59 33.53
N LYS A 293 12.92 39.06 34.39
CA LYS A 293 12.81 37.77 35.10
C LYS A 293 12.97 36.45 34.32
N VAL A 294 13.35 36.45 33.04
CA VAL A 294 13.92 35.22 32.42
C VAL A 294 15.42 35.20 32.68
N ASN A 295 15.94 34.07 33.18
CA ASN A 295 17.36 33.91 33.50
C ASN A 295 18.25 34.10 32.26
N ALA A 296 19.48 34.54 32.47
CA ALA A 296 20.45 34.86 31.42
C ALA A 296 20.96 33.60 30.68
N MET A 297 20.12 33.05 29.79
CA MET A 297 20.63 32.38 28.60
C MET A 297 21.28 33.45 27.74
N THR A 298 22.56 33.28 27.40
CA THR A 298 23.12 33.89 26.20
C THR A 298 22.18 33.60 25.03
N PRO A 299 21.94 34.56 24.10
CA PRO A 299 21.19 34.24 22.89
C PRO A 299 21.86 33.02 22.25
N PRO A 300 21.14 31.92 21.98
CA PRO A 300 21.76 30.75 21.41
C PRO A 300 22.49 31.15 20.13
N SER A 301 23.71 30.67 19.93
CA SER A 301 24.33 30.74 18.61
C SER A 301 23.29 30.18 17.62
N PRO A 302 22.97 30.88 16.51
CA PRO A 302 21.76 30.66 15.70
C PRO A 302 21.93 29.45 14.78
N SER A 303 22.40 28.35 15.37
CA SER A 303 23.20 27.33 14.76
C SER A 303 23.61 26.35 15.89
N LEU A 304 23.14 25.10 15.87
CA LEU A 304 23.35 24.08 16.91
C LEU A 304 24.26 22.93 16.43
N HIS A 305 25.37 22.69 17.14
CA HIS A 305 26.35 21.64 16.82
C HIS A 305 25.90 20.27 17.36
N PHE A 306 25.55 19.33 16.48
CA PHE A 306 25.62 17.91 16.84
C PHE A 306 27.06 17.56 17.22
N SER A 307 27.24 17.13 18.46
CA SER A 307 28.55 16.84 19.07
C SER A 307 29.22 15.60 18.46
N ASN A 308 28.42 14.62 18.05
CA ASN A 308 28.83 13.45 17.27
C ASN A 308 28.57 13.65 15.77
N ALA A 309 29.18 12.80 14.94
CA ALA A 309 28.58 12.48 13.66
C ALA A 309 27.33 11.65 13.93
N MET A 310 26.14 12.21 13.64
CA MET A 310 24.88 11.47 13.72
C MET A 310 24.91 10.34 12.71
N ARG A 311 24.58 9.10 13.09
CA ARG A 311 24.43 8.02 12.10
C ARG A 311 23.21 8.23 11.23
N HIS A 312 22.12 8.72 11.82
CA HIS A 312 20.83 8.94 11.15
C HIS A 312 20.09 10.13 11.75
N ILE A 313 19.54 10.99 10.90
CA ILE A 313 18.47 11.93 11.23
C ILE A 313 17.31 11.59 10.28
N LYS A 314 16.08 11.50 10.78
CA LYS A 314 14.86 11.42 9.97
C LYS A 314 13.93 12.57 10.36
N LEU A 315 13.51 13.35 9.37
CA LEU A 315 12.52 14.42 9.52
C LEU A 315 11.21 13.99 8.85
N GLU A 316 10.09 14.24 9.51
CA GLU A 316 8.74 14.10 8.94
C GLU A 316 8.08 15.47 9.07
N LEU A 317 7.96 16.26 7.99
CA LEU A 317 7.55 17.67 8.06
C LEU A 317 6.08 17.83 7.67
N GLU A 318 5.27 18.47 8.51
CA GLU A 318 3.89 18.92 8.23
C GLU A 318 3.85 20.30 7.53
N ASP A 319 4.99 21.00 7.54
CA ASP A 319 5.11 22.39 7.11
C ASP A 319 6.35 22.52 6.23
N ARG A 320 6.18 23.09 5.02
CA ARG A 320 7.23 23.31 4.02
C ARG A 320 8.42 24.12 4.53
N ALA A 321 8.20 25.02 5.48
CA ALA A 321 9.26 25.78 6.11
C ALA A 321 10.01 24.94 7.15
N GLY A 322 9.53 23.75 7.53
CA GLY A 322 10.12 22.84 8.51
C GLY A 322 11.60 22.55 8.25
N LEU A 323 11.99 22.20 7.01
CA LEU A 323 13.39 21.95 6.66
C LEU A 323 14.23 23.23 6.74
N VAL A 324 13.67 24.33 6.23
CA VAL A 324 14.30 25.66 6.25
C VAL A 324 14.54 26.12 7.68
N MET A 325 13.56 25.93 8.57
CA MET A 325 13.62 26.24 9.99
C MET A 325 14.59 25.30 10.74
N PHE A 326 14.61 24.01 10.42
CA PHE A 326 15.56 23.05 10.97
C PHE A 326 17.02 23.45 10.67
N PHE A 327 17.36 23.75 9.41
CA PHE A 327 18.71 24.19 9.05
C PHE A 327 19.03 25.66 9.39
N LYS A 328 18.03 26.47 9.72
CA LYS A 328 18.23 27.78 10.39
C LYS A 328 18.58 27.62 11.87
N ILE A 329 18.33 26.47 12.51
CA ILE A 329 18.75 26.19 13.89
C ILE A 329 19.90 25.19 14.00
N VAL A 330 20.21 24.37 12.99
CA VAL A 330 21.33 23.39 13.03
C VAL A 330 22.59 23.93 12.35
N GLN A 331 23.78 23.51 12.81
CA GLN A 331 25.05 23.99 12.26
C GLN A 331 25.48 23.33 10.96
N ASN A 332 25.81 24.19 10.00
CA ASN A 332 26.27 23.85 8.67
C ASN A 332 27.81 23.95 8.62
N PRO A 333 28.55 22.93 8.16
CA PRO A 333 28.06 21.65 7.67
C PRO A 333 27.79 20.61 8.80
N LEU A 334 26.58 20.05 8.79
CA LEU A 334 26.06 19.02 9.66
C LEU A 334 26.78 17.70 9.43
N LYS A 335 27.44 17.19 10.48
CA LYS A 335 28.05 15.86 10.48
C LYS A 335 26.97 14.81 10.70
N VAL A 336 26.47 14.27 9.60
CA VAL A 336 25.50 13.20 9.59
C VAL A 336 25.95 12.14 8.58
N THR A 337 25.74 10.86 8.90
CA THR A 337 26.05 9.75 8.00
C THR A 337 24.84 9.43 7.13
N ALA A 338 23.63 9.36 7.67
CA ALA A 338 22.35 9.26 6.96
C ALA A 338 21.41 10.41 7.34
N PHE A 339 20.92 11.16 6.37
CA PHE A 339 19.97 12.25 6.60
C PHE A 339 18.74 12.03 5.75
N ASP A 340 17.60 11.75 6.35
CA ASP A 340 16.33 11.51 5.67
C ASP A 340 15.36 12.66 6.04
N ALA A 341 14.58 13.14 5.07
CA ALA A 341 13.55 14.14 5.31
C ALA A 341 12.36 13.96 4.37
N GLU A 342 11.24 13.48 4.89
CA GLU A 342 9.93 13.55 4.25
C GLU A 342 9.28 14.91 4.50
N CYS A 343 8.81 15.57 3.44
CA CYS A 343 7.98 16.76 3.50
C CYS A 343 6.55 16.36 3.11
N TYR A 344 5.54 16.69 3.91
CA TYR A 344 4.12 16.53 3.61
C TYR A 344 3.50 17.94 3.60
N GLU A 345 3.01 18.42 2.45
CA GLU A 345 2.31 19.73 2.36
C GLU A 345 0.78 19.53 2.33
N GLU A 346 0.04 20.30 3.15
CA GLU A 346 -1.33 20.72 2.82
C GLU A 346 -1.27 22.12 2.15
N GLU A 347 -2.20 22.43 1.25
CA GLU A 347 -2.14 23.57 0.31
C GLU A 347 -1.82 24.94 0.94
N TYR A 348 -0.91 25.71 0.32
CA TYR A 348 -1.02 27.19 0.25
C TYR A 348 -0.05 27.82 -0.77
N ASP A 349 -0.45 28.91 -1.41
CA ASP A 349 0.35 29.65 -2.40
C ASP A 349 1.38 30.62 -1.77
N ASP A 350 2.68 30.50 -2.11
CA ASP A 350 3.68 31.58 -1.96
C ASP A 350 4.65 31.79 -3.15
N GLY A 351 4.35 31.19 -4.30
CA GLY A 351 5.00 31.48 -5.59
C GLY A 351 6.52 31.24 -5.73
N ALA A 352 7.21 30.69 -4.72
CA ALA A 352 8.66 30.48 -4.77
C ALA A 352 9.04 29.05 -4.37
N ASP A 353 9.47 28.24 -5.34
CA ASP A 353 9.66 26.80 -5.18
C ASP A 353 10.47 26.39 -3.94
N VAL A 354 9.82 25.64 -3.03
CA VAL A 354 10.45 25.12 -1.82
C VAL A 354 11.43 23.98 -2.10
N ARG A 355 11.27 23.24 -3.20
CA ARG A 355 12.18 22.14 -3.60
C ARG A 355 13.55 22.70 -4.00
N VAL A 356 13.60 23.75 -4.84
CA VAL A 356 14.84 24.51 -5.12
C VAL A 356 15.47 25.06 -3.84
N LYS A 357 14.68 25.67 -2.93
CA LYS A 357 15.19 26.19 -1.65
C LYS A 357 15.79 25.06 -0.80
N ASN A 358 15.07 23.96 -0.61
CA ASN A 358 15.44 22.80 0.19
C ASN A 358 16.68 22.10 -0.38
N LEU A 359 16.79 21.98 -1.70
CA LEU A 359 17.97 21.40 -2.34
C LEU A 359 19.17 22.32 -2.30
N ALA A 360 19.02 23.62 -2.57
CA ALA A 360 20.10 24.58 -2.36
C ALA A 360 20.57 24.58 -0.89
N LEU A 361 19.66 24.35 0.05
CA LEU A 361 19.91 24.26 1.49
C LEU A 361 20.65 22.96 1.85
N LEU A 362 20.14 21.78 1.51
CA LEU A 362 20.84 20.49 1.65
C LEU A 362 22.20 20.49 0.95
N ALA A 363 22.28 21.11 -0.22
CA ALA A 363 23.50 21.35 -0.98
C ALA A 363 24.48 22.29 -0.27
N GLN A 364 24.11 22.97 0.82
CA GLN A 364 24.91 23.88 1.66
C GLN A 364 25.06 23.43 3.13
N THR A 365 24.25 22.48 3.62
CA THR A 365 24.09 22.26 5.07
C THR A 365 24.77 21.02 5.64
N LEU A 366 25.23 20.06 4.84
CA LEU A 366 25.76 18.77 5.33
C LEU A 366 27.29 18.66 5.13
N ASP A 367 27.99 17.77 5.85
CA ASP A 367 29.46 17.61 5.73
C ASP A 367 29.88 16.50 4.75
N PRO A 368 30.55 16.81 3.62
CA PRO A 368 31.01 15.82 2.63
C PRO A 368 32.11 14.87 3.07
N ALA A 369 32.71 15.06 4.25
CA ALA A 369 33.51 14.00 4.85
C ALA A 369 32.64 12.90 5.48
N HIS A 370 31.46 13.26 6.01
CA HIS A 370 30.63 12.41 6.87
C HIS A 370 29.38 11.89 6.17
N LEU A 371 28.77 12.71 5.31
CA LEU A 371 27.58 12.36 4.56
C LEU A 371 27.88 11.16 3.68
N ARG A 372 27.20 10.07 3.99
CA ARG A 372 27.18 8.86 3.18
C ARG A 372 25.83 8.77 2.55
N GLN A 373 24.78 8.72 3.36
CA GLN A 373 23.39 8.81 2.99
C GLN A 373 22.79 10.21 3.14
N LEU A 374 22.09 10.64 2.10
CA LEU A 374 21.06 11.67 2.11
C LEU A 374 19.82 11.02 1.47
N LEU A 375 18.65 11.15 2.04
CA LEU A 375 17.33 11.00 1.43
C LEU A 375 16.58 12.32 1.65
N TYR A 376 15.98 12.83 0.59
CA TYR A 376 15.06 13.94 0.63
C TYR A 376 13.84 13.48 -0.14
N TYR A 377 12.69 13.55 0.50
CA TYR A 377 11.42 13.16 -0.06
C TYR A 377 10.46 14.32 0.12
N HIS A 378 9.72 14.64 -0.94
CA HIS A 378 8.61 15.56 -0.85
C HIS A 378 7.36 14.81 -1.26
N ASP A 379 6.61 14.36 -0.25
CA ASP A 379 5.20 14.06 -0.43
C ASP A 379 4.54 15.39 -0.78
N CYS A 380 4.05 15.46 -2.00
CA CYS A 380 3.33 16.62 -2.47
C CYS A 380 2.35 16.14 -3.53
N ASP A 381 1.11 16.55 -3.33
CA ASP A 381 0.03 16.51 -4.31
C ASP A 381 0.39 17.63 -5.33
N ILE A 382 1.42 17.40 -6.16
CA ILE A 382 2.17 18.48 -6.85
C ILE A 382 1.28 19.24 -7.83
N GLU A 383 1.07 20.53 -7.55
CA GLU A 383 0.74 21.51 -8.57
C GLU A 383 1.83 21.52 -9.66
N LEU A 384 1.53 20.97 -10.84
CA LEU A 384 2.45 20.98 -12.00
C LEU A 384 2.85 22.41 -12.44
N SER A 385 2.14 23.44 -11.96
CA SER A 385 2.41 24.86 -12.17
C SER A 385 3.83 25.30 -11.77
N ARG A 386 4.46 24.60 -10.80
CA ARG A 386 5.75 24.99 -10.22
C ARG A 386 6.98 24.57 -11.04
N GLY A 387 6.78 23.75 -12.09
CA GLY A 387 7.82 23.28 -12.99
C GLY A 387 8.86 22.34 -12.35
N PRO A 388 9.86 21.89 -13.12
CA PRO A 388 10.99 21.11 -12.62
C PRO A 388 11.98 21.97 -11.83
N VAL A 389 12.61 21.37 -10.82
CA VAL A 389 13.82 21.90 -10.20
C VAL A 389 14.94 21.87 -11.25
N PRO A 390 15.64 22.99 -11.51
CA PRO A 390 16.71 22.98 -12.50
C PRO A 390 17.87 22.06 -12.12
N VAL A 391 18.52 21.54 -13.15
CA VAL A 391 19.83 20.88 -13.12
C VAL A 391 20.99 21.84 -12.76
N VAL A 392 20.71 22.84 -11.92
CA VAL A 392 21.70 23.64 -11.17
C VAL A 392 21.45 23.70 -9.62
N HIS A 393 20.81 22.69 -9.01
CA HIS A 393 20.82 22.42 -7.56
C HIS A 393 21.48 21.09 -7.04
N VAL A 394 21.23 19.92 -7.65
CA VAL A 394 21.76 18.56 -7.33
C VAL A 394 23.28 18.24 -7.60
N LEU A 395 23.88 18.48 -8.77
CA LEU A 395 25.17 17.89 -9.21
C LEU A 395 26.42 18.30 -8.42
N ARG A 396 26.39 19.41 -7.70
CA ARG A 396 27.43 19.84 -6.74
C ARG A 396 26.82 20.16 -5.37
N LEU A 397 25.65 19.58 -5.14
CA LEU A 397 25.57 18.61 -4.06
C LEU A 397 26.45 17.38 -4.44
N ALA A 398 26.33 16.72 -5.59
CA ALA A 398 27.21 15.58 -5.94
C ALA A 398 28.74 15.87 -5.95
N GLN A 399 29.28 16.83 -6.71
CA GLN A 399 30.72 17.22 -6.71
C GLN A 399 31.17 17.82 -5.36
N ARG A 400 30.22 18.25 -4.50
CA ARG A 400 30.50 18.62 -3.10
C ARG A 400 30.73 17.38 -2.26
N TYR A 401 29.87 16.39 -2.46
CA TYR A 401 29.74 15.17 -1.72
C TYR A 401 30.20 13.95 -2.57
N PRO A 402 31.42 13.92 -3.17
CA PRO A 402 31.89 12.82 -4.03
C PRO A 402 32.12 11.50 -3.27
N ASN A 403 31.89 11.51 -1.96
CA ASN A 403 31.94 10.35 -1.06
C ASN A 403 30.53 9.83 -0.75
N LEU A 404 29.48 10.25 -1.49
CA LEU A 404 28.13 9.79 -1.23
C LEU A 404 27.99 8.31 -1.51
N SER A 405 27.33 7.69 -0.56
CA SER A 405 27.04 6.28 -0.49
C SER A 405 25.54 6.01 -0.22
N TYR A 406 24.72 7.06 -0.29
CA TYR A 406 23.27 7.15 -0.52
C TYR A 406 22.94 8.60 -0.91
N LEU A 407 22.04 8.86 -1.83
CA LEU A 407 21.62 10.22 -2.18
C LEU A 407 20.23 10.21 -2.78
N GLY A 408 19.15 9.96 -2.05
CA GLY A 408 17.78 10.21 -2.48
C GLY A 408 17.37 11.69 -2.47
N ILE A 409 16.70 12.12 -3.54
CA ILE A 409 16.10 13.45 -3.77
C ILE A 409 14.84 13.24 -4.60
N ASP A 410 13.80 12.71 -3.99
CA ASP A 410 12.51 12.61 -4.64
C ASP A 410 11.83 13.99 -4.75
N CYS A 411 12.02 14.63 -5.90
CA CYS A 411 11.25 15.77 -6.37
C CYS A 411 11.52 16.02 -7.86
N TRP A 412 10.52 16.58 -8.57
CA TRP A 412 10.57 16.86 -10.02
C TRP A 412 11.84 17.63 -10.47
N LEU A 413 12.57 17.08 -11.44
CA LEU A 413 13.78 17.67 -12.07
C LEU A 413 13.64 17.81 -13.61
N ASP A 414 14.50 18.62 -14.22
CA ASP A 414 14.69 18.74 -15.69
C ASP A 414 16.17 18.49 -15.97
N LEU A 415 16.46 17.36 -16.60
CA LEU A 415 17.79 16.82 -16.76
C LEU A 415 17.92 16.29 -18.22
N ALA A 416 19.14 16.29 -18.75
CA ALA A 416 19.41 15.91 -20.14
C ALA A 416 20.70 15.13 -20.31
N ASP A 417 20.95 14.61 -21.53
CA ASP A 417 22.13 13.86 -22.00
C ASP A 417 23.34 13.77 -21.01
N ALA A 418 24.48 14.27 -21.43
CA ALA A 418 24.92 15.55 -20.97
C ALA A 418 24.92 15.61 -19.42
N ASP A 419 23.85 16.08 -18.78
CA ASP A 419 23.68 16.43 -17.36
C ASP A 419 24.03 15.33 -16.36
N HIS A 420 24.32 14.12 -16.82
CA HIS A 420 24.68 13.01 -15.96
C HIS A 420 26.08 12.48 -16.23
N ILE A 421 26.72 12.89 -17.34
CA ILE A 421 28.13 12.65 -17.62
C ILE A 421 28.98 13.16 -16.45
N GLU A 422 28.66 14.33 -15.87
CA GLU A 422 29.31 14.77 -14.63
C GLU A 422 28.56 14.45 -13.34
N LEU A 423 27.29 14.00 -13.28
CA LEU A 423 26.83 13.32 -12.04
C LEU A 423 27.75 12.13 -11.76
N ALA A 424 28.09 11.40 -12.83
CA ALA A 424 29.11 10.39 -12.81
C ALA A 424 30.50 10.92 -12.46
N ARG A 425 31.06 11.88 -13.21
CA ARG A 425 32.39 12.49 -12.89
C ARG A 425 32.45 13.05 -11.46
N ALA A 426 31.31 13.39 -10.86
CA ALA A 426 31.17 13.97 -9.55
C ALA A 426 31.05 12.97 -8.38
N LEU A 427 30.60 11.74 -8.61
CA LEU A 427 30.20 10.82 -7.55
C LEU A 427 31.09 9.56 -7.43
N PRO A 428 32.43 9.62 -7.52
CA PRO A 428 33.29 8.46 -7.78
C PRO A 428 33.37 7.37 -6.69
N GLN A 429 32.59 7.48 -5.62
CA GLN A 429 32.43 6.46 -4.58
C GLN A 429 31.01 5.92 -4.53
N LEU A 430 30.24 6.07 -5.61
CA LEU A 430 28.80 6.03 -5.51
C LEU A 430 28.34 4.72 -4.91
N GLU A 431 27.79 4.87 -3.71
CA GLU A 431 26.78 3.95 -3.29
C GLU A 431 25.37 4.45 -3.64
N TYR A 432 24.47 4.55 -2.69
CA TYR A 432 23.03 4.50 -2.92
C TYR A 432 22.31 5.80 -3.47
N PHE A 433 22.77 6.47 -4.55
CA PHE A 433 22.14 7.69 -5.14
C PHE A 433 20.70 7.60 -5.76
N ALA A 434 19.93 8.68 -5.84
CA ALA A 434 18.47 8.64 -6.03
C ALA A 434 17.87 10.08 -6.29
N LEU A 435 17.06 10.37 -7.30
CA LEU A 435 16.45 11.66 -7.70
C LEU A 435 15.10 11.47 -8.44
N ASP A 436 14.10 12.32 -8.20
CA ASP A 436 12.81 12.49 -8.93
C ASP A 436 11.93 11.25 -9.25
N THR A 437 11.08 10.79 -8.31
CA THR A 437 10.59 9.40 -8.39
C THR A 437 9.13 9.19 -7.96
N HIS A 438 8.58 9.96 -7.03
CA HIS A 438 7.14 10.00 -6.81
C HIS A 438 6.47 10.70 -8.00
N ALA A 439 5.63 9.92 -8.69
CA ALA A 439 4.56 10.40 -9.57
C ALA A 439 3.35 9.45 -9.52
N ILE A 440 3.02 8.92 -8.34
CA ILE A 440 1.59 8.96 -7.98
C ILE A 440 1.32 10.35 -7.46
N ASP A 441 0.16 10.87 -7.80
CA ASP A 441 -0.73 11.15 -6.69
C ASP A 441 -1.90 10.16 -6.68
N ASN A 442 -2.33 9.74 -5.49
CA ASN A 442 -3.59 9.08 -5.10
C ASN A 442 -4.30 8.05 -6.02
N GLY A 443 -3.59 7.41 -6.96
CA GLY A 443 -4.15 6.48 -7.96
C GLY A 443 -4.38 7.13 -9.33
N GLU A 444 -4.12 8.42 -9.47
CA GLU A 444 -4.15 9.18 -10.72
C GLU A 444 -2.73 9.66 -11.06
N TYR A 445 -2.01 8.85 -11.82
CA TYR A 445 -0.65 9.15 -12.30
C TYR A 445 -0.60 10.45 -13.13
N LEU A 446 0.26 11.37 -12.73
CA LEU A 446 0.59 12.56 -13.53
C LEU A 446 1.37 12.14 -14.80
N ASP A 447 0.94 12.62 -15.98
CA ASP A 447 1.49 12.27 -17.30
C ASP A 447 2.99 12.59 -17.40
N ILE A 448 3.83 11.56 -17.28
CA ILE A 448 5.29 11.63 -17.16
C ILE A 448 5.94 12.43 -18.27
N GLY A 449 5.45 12.38 -19.52
CA GLY A 449 6.05 13.16 -20.59
C GLY A 449 5.78 14.67 -20.50
N ALA A 450 4.96 15.15 -19.55
CA ALA A 450 4.96 16.56 -19.15
C ALA A 450 6.30 16.96 -18.52
N ARG A 451 7.03 15.99 -17.98
CA ARG A 451 8.45 16.04 -17.66
C ARG A 451 9.18 15.67 -18.96
N ASN A 452 9.85 16.64 -19.56
CA ASN A 452 10.39 16.49 -20.91
C ASN A 452 11.74 15.77 -20.86
N VAL A 453 11.68 14.48 -20.54
CA VAL A 453 12.85 13.66 -20.23
C VAL A 453 13.82 13.65 -21.39
N ARG A 454 14.96 14.30 -21.17
CA ARG A 454 15.75 14.86 -22.27
C ARG A 454 17.05 14.13 -22.52
N THR A 455 17.25 13.05 -21.80
CA THR A 455 18.44 12.23 -21.93
C THR A 455 18.16 11.13 -22.90
N THR A 456 18.49 11.50 -24.12
CA THR A 456 19.10 10.59 -25.06
C THR A 456 20.53 10.31 -24.57
N LEU A 457 21.61 10.45 -25.37
CA LEU A 457 22.70 9.47 -25.26
C LEU A 457 24.22 9.87 -25.50
N GLY A 458 25.03 9.84 -24.41
CA GLY A 458 26.47 10.14 -24.17
C GLY A 458 27.41 9.57 -22.99
N VAL A 459 27.27 9.15 -21.69
CA VAL A 459 26.28 8.70 -20.64
C VAL A 459 26.70 7.32 -20.18
N LEU A 460 25.83 6.37 -19.72
CA LEU A 460 26.18 5.03 -19.20
C LEU A 460 27.69 4.87 -18.83
N PRO A 461 28.65 4.41 -19.67
CA PRO A 461 30.38 4.73 -19.25
C PRO A 461 30.93 6.13 -18.90
N ALA A 462 30.08 7.12 -18.64
CA ALA A 462 30.41 8.14 -17.69
C ALA A 462 30.27 7.56 -16.28
N PHE A 463 29.12 7.01 -15.87
CA PHE A 463 29.07 6.27 -14.62
C PHE A 463 30.22 5.20 -14.58
N ALA A 464 30.68 4.60 -15.71
CA ALA A 464 31.94 3.79 -15.76
C ALA A 464 33.20 4.46 -15.23
N HIS A 465 33.68 5.40 -16.05
CA HIS A 465 35.04 5.90 -15.95
C HIS A 465 35.22 6.62 -14.62
N TYR A 466 34.11 6.85 -13.90
CA TYR A 466 33.98 7.71 -12.76
C TYR A 466 33.44 7.01 -11.48
N CYS A 467 32.45 6.10 -11.43
CA CYS A 467 31.73 5.70 -10.20
C CYS A 467 31.96 4.32 -9.46
N PRO A 468 32.94 3.44 -9.79
CA PRO A 468 33.00 1.93 -9.67
C PRO A 468 32.45 1.10 -8.47
N GLN A 469 31.80 1.66 -7.45
CA GLN A 469 31.50 1.00 -6.15
C GLN A 469 30.08 0.39 -6.03
N LEU A 470 29.46 0.06 -7.16
CA LEU A 470 28.01 -0.06 -7.29
C LEU A 470 27.30 -1.32 -6.67
N ARG A 471 26.10 -1.07 -6.07
CA ARG A 471 25.05 -1.90 -5.41
C ARG A 471 23.55 -1.48 -5.43
N SER A 472 23.22 -0.20 -5.63
CA SER A 472 22.00 0.54 -5.20
C SER A 472 21.69 1.98 -5.84
N LEU A 473 20.53 2.36 -6.46
CA LEU A 473 20.16 3.73 -6.99
C LEU A 473 18.56 4.03 -7.17
N CYS A 474 17.89 5.26 -7.20
CA CYS A 474 16.53 5.61 -7.88
C CYS A 474 16.15 6.99 -8.71
N ILE A 475 15.71 7.14 -10.03
CA ILE A 475 15.83 8.29 -11.12
C ILE A 475 14.47 8.60 -11.99
N ARG A 476 14.36 9.37 -13.15
CA ARG A 476 13.37 9.38 -14.41
C ARG A 476 13.79 9.54 -16.01
N LEU A 477 13.61 8.62 -17.06
CA LEU A 477 14.32 8.56 -18.47
C LEU A 477 13.61 8.48 -19.93
N ASP A 478 14.40 8.45 -21.07
CA ASP A 478 14.12 8.10 -22.53
C ASP A 478 15.20 7.20 -23.28
N ALA A 479 14.83 6.08 -23.90
CA ALA A 479 15.71 5.19 -24.69
C ALA A 479 15.32 4.97 -26.18
N THR A 480 14.83 6.01 -26.86
CA THR A 480 14.65 6.04 -28.32
C THR A 480 15.86 5.59 -29.12
N GLU A 481 16.98 6.26 -28.93
CA GLU A 481 18.07 6.23 -29.89
C GLU A 481 18.93 4.99 -29.64
N ILE A 482 19.08 4.09 -30.62
CA ILE A 482 20.03 2.97 -30.48
C ILE A 482 21.07 2.98 -31.61
N PRO A 483 21.97 3.99 -31.68
CA PRO A 483 23.10 4.00 -32.61
C PRO A 483 24.14 2.86 -32.48
N ALA A 484 25.34 3.15 -32.97
CA ALA A 484 26.40 2.19 -33.30
C ALA A 484 27.69 2.50 -32.54
N LEU A 485 28.26 1.44 -31.97
CA LEU A 485 29.36 1.36 -31.00
C LEU A 485 30.82 1.75 -31.58
N ASP A 486 31.79 2.41 -30.85
CA ASP A 486 33.34 2.51 -30.92
C ASP A 486 34.38 1.85 -29.79
N GLU A 487 35.02 0.64 -29.94
CA GLU A 487 35.68 -0.50 -29.15
C GLU A 487 37.06 -0.41 -28.57
N GLY A 488 37.92 0.42 -29.11
CA GLY A 488 38.93 1.01 -28.25
C GLY A 488 38.26 1.73 -27.07
N GLY A 489 36.94 1.99 -27.14
CA GLY A 489 36.03 2.33 -26.05
C GLY A 489 36.48 1.73 -24.74
N GLU A 490 37.05 2.58 -23.90
CA GLU A 490 37.93 2.15 -22.84
C GLU A 490 37.21 1.26 -21.82
N GLU A 491 37.86 0.16 -21.49
CA GLU A 491 37.32 -0.98 -20.76
C GLU A 491 37.04 -0.72 -19.25
N PRO A 492 36.38 -1.68 -18.57
CA PRO A 492 35.74 -1.59 -17.25
C PRO A 492 36.53 -1.52 -15.95
N ARG A 493 35.83 -1.08 -14.88
CA ARG A 493 36.26 -0.93 -13.48
C ARG A 493 35.26 -1.38 -12.36
N LEU A 494 33.96 -1.69 -12.61
CA LEU A 494 32.94 -1.93 -11.55
C LEU A 494 33.09 -3.28 -10.82
N ARG A 495 32.70 -3.27 -9.54
CA ARG A 495 32.95 -4.29 -8.51
C ARG A 495 31.81 -5.23 -8.05
N GLY A 496 30.53 -4.82 -7.97
CA GLY A 496 29.51 -5.46 -7.10
C GLY A 496 28.72 -6.71 -7.54
N HIS A 497 27.79 -7.16 -6.69
CA HIS A 497 26.41 -7.59 -7.01
C HIS A 497 25.48 -7.06 -5.88
N VAL A 498 24.17 -7.08 -6.09
CA VAL A 498 23.37 -5.84 -5.98
C VAL A 498 21.80 -6.17 -5.91
N ARG A 499 20.87 -5.26 -5.51
CA ARG A 499 19.33 -5.32 -5.40
C ARG A 499 18.12 -5.13 -6.50
N MET A 500 17.66 -4.32 -7.54
CA MET A 500 17.71 -3.05 -8.45
C MET A 500 16.28 -2.69 -8.96
N TYR A 501 15.96 -1.48 -9.52
CA TYR A 501 14.58 -1.04 -9.84
C TYR A 501 14.45 -0.01 -11.04
N PHE A 502 13.24 0.47 -11.45
CA PHE A 502 12.96 1.32 -12.66
C PHE A 502 11.43 1.54 -13.06
N ALA A 503 10.82 2.74 -13.01
CA ALA A 503 9.47 3.11 -13.59
C ALA A 503 9.33 3.94 -14.91
N HIS A 504 8.55 3.41 -15.85
CA HIS A 504 7.74 4.21 -16.78
C HIS A 504 8.40 5.09 -17.89
N SER A 505 9.71 5.07 -18.05
CA SER A 505 10.38 5.58 -19.26
C SER A 505 10.03 4.83 -20.52
N GLU A 506 10.49 5.38 -21.64
CA GLU A 506 10.44 4.72 -22.93
C GLU A 506 11.76 4.08 -23.33
N LEU A 507 11.69 3.19 -24.33
CA LEU A 507 12.78 2.52 -25.03
C LEU A 507 12.36 2.41 -26.51
N SER A 508 13.25 2.13 -27.48
CA SER A 508 12.78 1.84 -28.87
C SER A 508 12.74 0.35 -29.19
N ASP A 509 13.91 -0.25 -29.40
CA ASP A 509 14.13 -1.69 -29.35
C ASP A 509 14.63 -2.03 -27.95
N PRO A 510 13.74 -2.49 -27.07
CA PRO A 510 14.14 -2.82 -25.73
C PRO A 510 15.07 -4.05 -25.66
N VAL A 511 15.37 -4.83 -26.72
CA VAL A 511 16.52 -5.78 -26.73
C VAL A 511 17.83 -5.11 -27.07
N ALA A 512 17.82 -4.07 -27.90
CA ALA A 512 18.99 -3.21 -28.12
C ALA A 512 19.19 -2.17 -27.02
N VAL A 513 18.30 -2.08 -26.04
CA VAL A 513 18.66 -1.64 -24.67
C VAL A 513 19.69 -2.60 -24.05
N ALA A 514 20.12 -3.68 -24.74
CA ALA A 514 21.36 -4.42 -24.51
C ALA A 514 22.50 -4.09 -25.49
N ARG A 515 22.25 -3.47 -26.64
CA ARG A 515 23.31 -2.72 -27.34
C ARG A 515 23.84 -1.59 -26.43
N PHE A 516 23.03 -1.19 -25.43
CA PHE A 516 23.50 -0.69 -24.14
C PHE A 516 23.71 -1.81 -23.08
N LEU A 517 22.76 -2.27 -22.27
CA LEU A 517 22.95 -3.21 -21.13
C LEU A 517 23.59 -4.63 -21.40
N ARG A 518 24.13 -4.96 -22.60
CA ARG A 518 25.24 -5.96 -22.84
C ARG A 518 26.61 -5.31 -22.88
N GLN A 519 26.67 -4.11 -23.42
CA GLN A 519 27.80 -3.33 -23.87
C GLN A 519 28.05 -2.10 -22.93
N VAL A 520 27.99 -2.23 -21.58
CA VAL A 520 27.90 -1.12 -20.57
C VAL A 520 28.41 -1.34 -19.09
N PHE A 521 28.12 -2.43 -18.35
CA PHE A 521 28.77 -2.80 -17.04
C PHE A 521 29.36 -4.27 -16.81
N VAL A 522 30.65 -4.61 -16.92
CA VAL A 522 31.30 -5.98 -16.99
C VAL A 522 30.53 -7.28 -16.67
N ARG A 523 29.70 -7.32 -15.62
CA ARG A 523 29.06 -8.55 -15.11
C ARG A 523 27.54 -8.41 -14.99
N GLY A 524 26.98 -7.40 -14.28
CA GLY A 524 25.57 -7.00 -14.43
C GLY A 524 24.52 -6.48 -13.35
N CYS A 525 23.33 -6.07 -13.79
CA CYS A 525 22.08 -5.61 -13.16
C CYS A 525 21.05 -6.56 -12.55
N SER A 526 20.42 -6.23 -11.40
CA SER A 526 19.35 -7.01 -10.77
C SER A 526 18.00 -6.36 -10.51
N ILE A 527 17.20 -6.04 -11.54
CA ILE A 527 15.93 -5.33 -11.34
C ILE A 527 14.81 -6.13 -10.58
N ALA A 528 13.93 -5.48 -9.80
CA ALA A 528 13.08 -5.94 -8.67
C ALA A 528 11.85 -5.02 -8.37
N SER A 529 10.83 -5.40 -7.58
CA SER A 529 9.56 -4.64 -7.42
C SER A 529 9.58 -3.42 -6.50
N TRP A 530 8.67 -2.46 -6.75
CA TRP A 530 8.19 -1.41 -5.84
C TRP A 530 8.10 -1.88 -4.35
N PRO A 531 8.65 -1.20 -3.30
CA PRO A 531 8.69 -1.69 -1.92
C PRO A 531 7.79 -0.87 -0.98
N PRO A 532 7.19 -1.46 0.05
CA PRO A 532 6.01 -0.33 0.99
C PRO A 532 6.75 0.74 1.75
N ARG A 533 6.09 1.88 2.07
CA ARG A 533 6.61 3.31 2.34
C ARG A 533 7.09 3.23 3.88
N GLU A 534 7.61 2.05 4.24
CA GLU A 534 8.24 1.56 5.47
C GLU A 534 9.57 0.77 5.21
N GLY A 535 9.75 0.24 3.99
CA GLY A 535 10.78 -0.60 3.35
C GLY A 535 12.26 -0.13 3.33
N MET A 536 12.58 0.93 4.07
CA MET A 536 13.89 1.57 4.20
C MET A 536 14.07 2.05 5.63
N TYR A 537 13.06 2.78 6.15
CA TYR A 537 13.03 3.28 7.51
C TYR A 537 13.25 2.14 8.51
N LYS A 538 12.73 0.94 8.22
CA LYS A 538 12.95 -0.30 8.98
C LYS A 538 14.39 -0.84 8.79
N ARG A 539 15.39 -0.23 9.45
CA ARG A 539 16.84 -0.58 9.44
C ARG A 539 17.32 -2.05 9.55
N ARG A 540 16.45 -3.06 9.64
CA ARG A 540 16.88 -4.47 9.66
C ARG A 540 17.14 -4.95 8.25
N HIS A 541 18.39 -4.81 7.81
CA HIS A 541 18.91 -5.31 6.53
C HIS A 541 18.55 -6.78 6.23
N ASP A 542 18.25 -7.58 7.26
CA ASP A 542 17.96 -9.01 7.18
C ASP A 542 16.45 -9.35 7.30
N GLN A 543 15.54 -8.37 7.36
CA GLN A 543 14.10 -8.60 7.57
C GLN A 543 13.16 -7.86 6.60
N PHE A 544 13.62 -7.56 5.38
CA PHE A 544 12.73 -7.02 4.34
C PHE A 544 12.01 -8.12 3.56
N TRP A 545 10.93 -8.59 4.20
CA TRP A 545 9.80 -9.37 3.67
C TRP A 545 10.14 -10.64 2.86
N ASP A 546 9.86 -11.81 3.45
CA ASP A 546 9.46 -12.98 2.66
C ASP A 546 8.08 -12.69 2.01
N ASP A 547 7.85 -13.15 0.76
CA ASP A 547 6.73 -12.70 -0.08
C ASP A 547 5.34 -13.27 0.30
N ALA A 548 5.06 -13.48 1.59
CA ALA A 548 3.75 -13.90 2.08
C ALA A 548 2.72 -12.75 2.09
N GLU A 549 3.18 -11.51 2.25
CA GLU A 549 2.34 -10.33 2.50
C GLU A 549 2.68 -9.17 1.53
N VAL A 550 2.28 -9.30 0.26
CA VAL A 550 2.30 -8.22 -0.75
C VAL A 550 0.99 -8.29 -1.56
N PRO A 551 0.29 -7.15 -1.83
CA PRO A 551 -0.96 -7.17 -2.59
C PRO A 551 -0.71 -7.49 -4.06
N ARG A 552 -1.67 -8.15 -4.71
CA ARG A 552 -1.60 -8.56 -6.12
C ARG A 552 -1.59 -7.42 -7.14
N ASN A 553 -1.77 -6.18 -6.70
CA ASN A 553 -2.37 -5.16 -7.56
C ASN A 553 -1.35 -4.25 -8.26
N TRP A 554 -0.11 -4.10 -7.77
CA TRP A 554 0.87 -3.28 -8.50
C TRP A 554 0.99 -3.76 -9.92
N ALA A 555 1.19 -2.84 -10.86
CA ALA A 555 1.45 -3.26 -12.21
C ALA A 555 2.31 -2.23 -12.93
N VAL A 556 3.17 -2.73 -13.80
CA VAL A 556 4.47 -2.16 -14.04
C VAL A 556 4.99 -2.86 -15.33
N GLY A 557 4.50 -2.39 -16.50
CA GLY A 557 4.46 -3.10 -17.79
C GLY A 557 5.63 -2.89 -18.77
N GLN A 558 5.73 -1.78 -19.50
CA GLN A 558 6.53 -1.70 -20.75
C GLN A 558 8.05 -2.08 -20.71
N TRP A 559 8.68 -2.06 -19.53
CA TRP A 559 10.06 -2.49 -19.21
C TRP A 559 10.18 -3.95 -18.75
N LEU A 560 9.07 -4.67 -18.54
CA LEU A 560 8.93 -5.96 -17.80
C LEU A 560 9.79 -7.10 -18.31
N GLU A 561 10.59 -6.80 -19.27
CA GLU A 561 10.66 -7.44 -20.53
C GLU A 561 12.15 -7.46 -20.85
N VAL A 562 12.77 -6.27 -20.86
CA VAL A 562 14.16 -6.07 -20.40
C VAL A 562 14.40 -6.73 -19.02
N ARG A 563 13.30 -6.95 -18.25
CA ARG A 563 12.76 -8.12 -17.46
C ARG A 563 13.63 -9.43 -17.59
N LYS A 564 13.02 -10.62 -17.83
CA LYS A 564 13.59 -12.01 -17.89
C LYS A 564 14.73 -12.15 -18.85
N GLU A 565 14.70 -11.33 -19.88
CA GLU A 565 15.82 -11.17 -20.76
C GLU A 565 17.14 -11.22 -20.00
N LEU A 566 17.28 -10.47 -18.90
CA LEU A 566 18.53 -10.50 -18.16
C LEU A 566 18.69 -11.68 -17.21
N VAL A 567 17.65 -12.45 -16.89
CA VAL A 567 17.86 -13.74 -16.19
C VAL A 567 18.59 -14.72 -17.13
N MET A 568 18.53 -14.57 -18.45
CA MET A 568 18.95 -15.64 -19.37
C MET A 568 20.45 -15.81 -19.69
N LEU A 569 21.40 -14.88 -19.50
CA LEU A 569 22.85 -15.23 -19.37
C LEU A 569 23.29 -15.09 -17.91
N GLU A 570 22.42 -14.86 -16.91
CA GLU A 570 22.81 -15.36 -15.60
C GLU A 570 22.65 -16.85 -15.65
N HIS A 571 21.47 -17.32 -16.06
CA HIS A 571 21.29 -18.73 -16.36
C HIS A 571 22.21 -19.22 -17.48
N VAL A 572 22.42 -18.56 -18.62
CA VAL A 572 23.36 -19.10 -19.64
C VAL A 572 24.85 -18.86 -19.30
N LEU A 573 25.34 -17.79 -18.64
CA LEU A 573 26.76 -17.78 -18.19
C LEU A 573 26.95 -18.82 -17.11
N THR A 574 26.10 -18.80 -16.07
CA THR A 574 26.22 -19.73 -14.94
C THR A 574 26.04 -21.17 -15.40
N SER A 575 25.09 -21.47 -16.31
CA SER A 575 24.94 -22.81 -16.90
C SER A 575 26.07 -23.16 -17.83
N THR A 576 26.62 -22.24 -18.64
CA THR A 576 27.79 -22.53 -19.47
C THR A 576 29.00 -22.87 -18.59
N ILE A 577 29.21 -22.13 -17.49
CA ILE A 577 30.26 -22.39 -16.49
C ILE A 577 30.00 -23.72 -15.73
N THR A 578 28.74 -24.06 -15.43
CA THR A 578 28.36 -25.27 -14.68
C THR A 578 28.34 -26.55 -15.53
N VAL A 579 27.97 -26.46 -16.81
CA VAL A 579 28.00 -27.58 -17.75
C VAL A 579 29.44 -27.93 -18.13
N LEU A 580 30.34 -26.96 -18.20
CA LEU A 580 31.78 -27.18 -18.44
C LEU A 580 32.51 -27.87 -17.27
N SER A 581 31.87 -28.09 -16.11
CA SER A 581 32.55 -28.55 -14.88
C SER A 581 32.08 -29.88 -14.27
N SER A 582 31.09 -30.59 -14.85
CA SER A 582 30.37 -31.68 -14.14
C SER A 582 30.50 -33.13 -14.69
N SER A 583 31.28 -33.38 -15.74
CA SER A 583 31.15 -34.59 -16.58
C SER A 583 31.99 -35.86 -16.22
N THR A 584 32.20 -36.24 -14.94
CA THR A 584 33.07 -37.41 -14.58
C THR A 584 32.65 -38.29 -13.37
N ARG A 585 31.76 -39.28 -13.60
CA ARG A 585 31.50 -40.62 -12.98
C ARG A 585 31.52 -40.91 -11.42
N PRO A 586 30.78 -41.93 -10.91
CA PRO A 586 30.45 -42.10 -9.46
C PRO A 586 30.66 -43.51 -8.82
N HIS A 587 30.49 -43.68 -7.49
CA HIS A 587 30.21 -44.99 -6.82
C HIS A 587 29.60 -44.94 -5.36
N SER A 588 28.43 -45.57 -5.19
CA SER A 588 27.97 -46.49 -4.10
C SER A 588 27.76 -46.09 -2.60
N SER A 589 26.56 -46.48 -2.09
CA SER A 589 26.25 -47.05 -0.75
C SER A 589 26.07 -46.16 0.51
N TYR A 590 24.83 -45.70 0.78
CA TYR A 590 24.10 -46.03 2.04
C TYR A 590 22.61 -45.56 2.12
N ALA A 591 22.11 -44.70 1.23
CA ALA A 591 20.90 -43.91 1.46
C ALA A 591 19.54 -44.51 0.99
N SER A 592 19.53 -45.74 0.49
CA SER A 592 18.48 -46.31 -0.38
C SER A 592 17.13 -46.69 0.25
N LEU A 593 16.77 -46.15 1.42
CA LEU A 593 15.42 -46.27 2.00
C LEU A 593 14.86 -44.95 2.57
N SER A 594 15.68 -43.91 2.75
CA SER A 594 15.22 -42.53 2.90
C SER A 594 15.18 -41.78 1.57
N GLU A 595 15.99 -42.17 0.57
CA GLU A 595 15.85 -41.71 -0.82
C GLU A 595 14.57 -42.25 -1.49
N ALA A 596 14.10 -43.43 -1.07
CA ALA A 596 13.03 -44.18 -1.74
C ALA A 596 11.64 -43.52 -1.65
N MET A 597 11.46 -42.55 -0.77
CA MET A 597 10.26 -41.69 -0.70
C MET A 597 10.57 -40.21 -0.97
N SER A 598 11.59 -39.93 -1.79
CA SER A 598 11.55 -38.70 -2.60
C SER A 598 10.26 -38.71 -3.44
N LEU A 599 9.54 -37.59 -3.44
CA LEU A 599 8.20 -37.47 -4.01
C LEU A 599 8.25 -37.45 -5.54
N ARG A 600 8.22 -38.64 -6.16
CA ARG A 600 8.22 -38.84 -7.64
C ARG A 600 7.11 -38.11 -8.40
N CYS A 601 6.10 -37.57 -7.72
CA CYS A 601 5.13 -36.67 -8.34
C CYS A 601 5.76 -35.33 -8.78
N LEU A 602 6.88 -34.93 -8.19
CA LEU A 602 7.64 -33.74 -8.59
C LEU A 602 8.50 -33.96 -9.86
N ASP A 603 8.68 -35.21 -10.30
CA ASP A 603 9.34 -35.55 -11.57
C ASP A 603 8.41 -35.38 -12.80
N LEU A 604 7.12 -35.07 -12.57
CA LEU A 604 6.12 -34.88 -13.63
C LEU A 604 5.91 -33.37 -13.90
N PRO A 605 6.24 -32.87 -15.11
CA PRO A 605 6.07 -31.46 -15.47
C PRO A 605 4.66 -30.93 -15.24
N GLU A 606 3.64 -31.74 -15.49
CA GLU A 606 2.22 -31.36 -15.34
C GLU A 606 1.86 -31.14 -13.87
N ILE A 607 2.46 -31.89 -12.95
CA ILE A 607 2.26 -31.70 -11.50
C ILE A 607 3.05 -30.48 -11.01
N ALA A 608 4.26 -30.26 -11.50
CA ALA A 608 5.00 -29.03 -11.24
C ALA A 608 4.23 -27.78 -11.74
N ILE A 609 3.65 -27.83 -12.94
CA ILE A 609 2.79 -26.78 -13.51
C ILE A 609 1.56 -26.56 -12.60
N LEU A 610 0.88 -27.63 -12.14
CA LEU A 610 -0.28 -27.50 -11.26
C LEU A 610 0.08 -26.93 -9.87
N ILE A 611 1.22 -27.33 -9.28
CA ILE A 611 1.70 -26.77 -8.02
C ILE A 611 2.06 -25.29 -8.20
N CYS A 612 2.80 -24.93 -9.24
CA CYS A 612 3.13 -23.53 -9.53
C CYS A 612 1.87 -22.68 -9.79
N ALA A 613 0.90 -23.21 -10.54
CA ALA A 613 -0.38 -22.53 -10.77
C ALA A 613 -1.21 -22.38 -9.49
N GLU A 614 -1.15 -23.33 -8.55
CA GLU A 614 -1.82 -23.22 -7.26
C GLU A 614 -1.08 -22.26 -6.30
N LEU A 615 0.25 -22.27 -6.26
CA LEU A 615 1.04 -21.28 -5.50
C LEU A 615 0.79 -19.85 -6.03
N GLN A 616 0.68 -19.70 -7.35
CA GLN A 616 0.31 -18.45 -8.02
C GLN A 616 -1.15 -18.04 -7.70
N ARG A 617 -2.09 -19.00 -7.62
CA ARG A 617 -3.48 -18.80 -7.14
C ARG A 617 -3.58 -18.52 -5.64
N SER A 618 -2.64 -19.02 -4.85
CA SER A 618 -2.55 -18.83 -3.39
C SER A 618 -1.73 -17.59 -2.99
N GLN A 619 -1.23 -16.81 -3.96
CA GLN A 619 -0.43 -15.59 -3.74
C GLN A 619 0.94 -15.83 -3.08
N ALA A 620 1.33 -17.10 -2.93
CA ALA A 620 2.50 -17.54 -2.17
C ALA A 620 3.79 -17.47 -3.01
N TYR A 621 4.12 -16.29 -3.53
CA TYR A 621 5.25 -16.09 -4.46
C TYR A 621 6.62 -16.44 -3.84
N GLY A 622 6.78 -16.30 -2.53
CA GLY A 622 7.99 -16.73 -1.81
C GLY A 622 8.09 -18.25 -1.70
N SER A 623 6.95 -18.94 -1.55
CA SER A 623 6.90 -20.40 -1.68
C SER A 623 7.18 -20.84 -3.12
N LEU A 624 6.71 -20.11 -4.13
CA LEU A 624 6.97 -20.37 -5.55
C LEU A 624 8.45 -20.14 -5.91
N THR A 625 9.07 -19.11 -5.33
CA THR A 625 10.51 -18.82 -5.48
C THR A 625 11.38 -19.85 -4.75
N ALA A 626 10.99 -20.27 -3.54
CA ALA A 626 11.62 -21.40 -2.85
C ALA A 626 11.43 -22.73 -3.63
N PHE A 627 10.32 -22.90 -4.33
CA PHE A 627 10.04 -24.06 -5.18
C PHE A 627 10.90 -24.07 -6.46
N ALA A 628 11.15 -22.90 -7.07
CA ALA A 628 12.14 -22.76 -8.14
C ALA A 628 13.58 -23.03 -7.65
N ALA A 629 13.92 -22.56 -6.45
CA ALA A 629 15.25 -22.69 -5.87
C ALA A 629 15.58 -24.09 -5.32
N THR A 630 14.59 -24.97 -5.12
CA THR A 630 14.80 -26.30 -4.50
C THR A 630 15.12 -27.43 -5.48
N ASN A 631 14.84 -27.30 -6.78
CA ASN A 631 15.13 -28.36 -7.76
C ASN A 631 15.28 -27.83 -9.20
N THR A 632 16.36 -28.21 -9.89
CA THR A 632 16.64 -27.81 -11.29
C THR A 632 15.64 -28.35 -12.32
N LEU A 633 14.99 -29.49 -12.07
CA LEU A 633 13.91 -30.01 -12.94
C LEU A 633 12.64 -29.17 -12.84
N ILE A 634 12.38 -28.62 -11.64
CA ILE A 634 11.24 -27.74 -11.37
C ILE A 634 11.57 -26.31 -11.82
N CYS A 635 12.84 -25.91 -11.81
CA CYS A 635 13.32 -24.57 -12.07
C CYS A 635 12.73 -23.95 -13.34
N ASP A 636 12.88 -24.53 -14.54
CA ASP A 636 12.33 -23.93 -15.77
C ASP A 636 10.80 -23.74 -15.75
N ILE A 637 10.07 -24.64 -15.08
CA ILE A 637 8.59 -24.60 -14.95
C ILE A 637 8.16 -23.56 -13.90
N ALA A 638 8.84 -23.53 -12.76
CA ALA A 638 8.61 -22.57 -11.71
C ALA A 638 9.04 -21.17 -12.13
N LEU A 639 10.08 -21.03 -12.96
CA LEU A 639 10.44 -19.78 -13.63
C LEU A 639 9.36 -19.40 -14.65
N ASP A 640 8.93 -20.31 -15.54
CA ASP A 640 7.84 -20.02 -16.49
C ASP A 640 6.60 -19.47 -15.76
N ALA A 641 6.20 -20.10 -14.65
CA ALA A 641 5.05 -19.67 -13.84
C ALA A 641 5.32 -18.40 -13.01
N LEU A 642 6.46 -18.30 -12.32
CA LEU A 642 6.91 -17.11 -11.57
C LEU A 642 6.87 -15.87 -12.47
N TRP A 643 7.20 -16.06 -13.74
CA TRP A 643 7.42 -15.00 -14.70
C TRP A 643 6.29 -14.83 -15.76
N GLN A 644 5.22 -15.64 -15.79
CA GLN A 644 4.21 -15.66 -16.88
C GLN A 644 3.34 -14.41 -16.92
N TRP A 645 2.71 -14.10 -15.78
CA TRP A 645 2.16 -12.78 -15.47
C TRP A 645 3.14 -12.14 -14.53
N GLN A 646 3.31 -10.84 -14.69
CA GLN A 646 3.92 -10.04 -13.65
C GLN A 646 3.21 -8.71 -13.54
N ASN A 647 3.24 -8.24 -12.31
CA ASN A 647 3.29 -6.85 -11.99
C ASN A 647 4.51 -6.17 -12.64
N ASN A 648 5.72 -6.31 -12.09
CA ASN A 648 6.74 -5.22 -12.12
C ASN A 648 7.94 -5.23 -13.09
N LEU A 649 7.99 -4.37 -14.13
CA LEU A 649 9.00 -3.71 -15.04
C LEU A 649 10.45 -4.16 -14.90
N VAL A 650 10.75 -4.52 -13.69
CA VAL A 650 11.95 -4.53 -12.95
C VAL A 650 12.32 -5.98 -12.53
N PHE A 651 11.44 -6.75 -11.86
CA PHE A 651 11.74 -8.00 -11.12
C PHE A 651 12.10 -9.31 -11.91
N LEU A 652 12.65 -9.24 -13.13
CA LEU A 652 13.39 -10.34 -13.83
C LEU A 652 14.54 -9.77 -14.68
N PHE A 653 14.84 -8.45 -14.66
CA PHE A 653 16.15 -7.96 -15.07
C PHE A 653 17.11 -8.41 -13.93
N LYS A 654 16.78 -9.40 -13.08
CA LYS A 654 17.24 -9.51 -11.68
C LYS A 654 18.67 -10.06 -11.51
N THR A 655 19.51 -9.95 -12.54
CA THR A 655 20.33 -11.10 -12.99
C THR A 655 21.36 -10.88 -14.13
N LEU A 656 21.61 -9.66 -14.53
CA LEU A 656 22.99 -9.26 -14.75
C LEU A 656 23.60 -9.17 -13.27
N PRO A 657 24.88 -9.53 -12.92
CA PRO A 657 25.42 -9.23 -11.54
C PRO A 657 26.69 -8.34 -11.37
N GLN A 658 26.71 -7.18 -10.65
CA GLN A 658 27.23 -5.91 -11.30
C GLN A 658 26.59 -4.49 -11.02
N HIS A 659 25.64 -4.00 -11.87
CA HIS A 659 25.08 -2.61 -12.09
C HIS A 659 24.64 -1.87 -10.79
N ARG A 660 23.89 -0.74 -10.76
CA ARG A 660 23.47 -0.10 -9.45
C ARG A 660 22.01 0.30 -9.20
N ILE A 661 21.43 0.02 -8.05
CA ILE A 661 20.27 -0.88 -7.95
C ILE A 661 19.37 -0.70 -6.65
N GLU A 662 18.50 0.32 -6.43
CA GLU A 662 17.85 0.57 -5.08
C GLU A 662 16.47 1.23 -4.97
N GLU A 663 15.95 1.13 -3.75
CA GLU A 663 15.32 2.11 -2.82
C GLU A 663 15.80 3.62 -2.77
N ILE A 664 15.38 4.62 -3.61
CA ILE A 664 15.31 6.05 -3.11
C ILE A 664 14.68 5.98 -1.75
N HIS A 665 13.53 5.32 -1.75
CA HIS A 665 12.50 5.47 -0.78
C HIS A 665 12.14 4.07 -0.31
N PRO A 666 11.55 3.96 0.90
CA PRO A 666 10.93 2.70 1.24
C PRO A 666 9.89 2.35 0.19
N TRP A 667 9.28 3.39 -0.41
CA TRP A 667 8.36 3.35 -1.52
C TRP A 667 8.95 3.76 -2.91
N ASP A 668 10.25 3.68 -3.28
CA ASP A 668 10.67 4.21 -4.63
C ASP A 668 12.10 3.89 -5.14
N LEU A 669 12.39 3.72 -6.47
CA LEU A 669 13.30 2.67 -7.07
C LEU A 669 14.06 2.70 -8.56
N ARG A 670 15.46 2.62 -8.84
CA ARG A 670 16.30 2.67 -10.19
C ARG A 670 17.68 1.86 -10.46
N LEU A 671 18.41 2.15 -11.61
CA LEU A 671 19.87 2.08 -12.11
C LEU A 671 21.02 3.23 -11.88
N VAL A 672 22.27 3.03 -11.34
CA VAL A 672 23.60 3.80 -11.67
C VAL A 672 24.37 2.91 -12.60
N ILE A 673 25.26 3.48 -13.44
CA ILE A 673 25.84 2.77 -14.57
C ILE A 673 27.36 2.71 -14.79
N ASP A 674 28.09 1.85 -14.06
CA ASP A 674 29.53 1.68 -14.31
C ASP A 674 29.98 0.48 -15.16
N ASP A 675 30.79 0.80 -16.18
CA ASP A 675 32.01 0.10 -16.64
C ASP A 675 31.88 -1.06 -17.64
N PRO A 676 32.12 -0.87 -18.96
CA PRO A 676 31.67 -1.74 -20.05
C PRO A 676 31.35 -3.21 -19.71
N ILE A 677 30.06 -3.54 -19.72
CA ILE A 677 29.60 -4.87 -20.02
C ILE A 677 30.05 -4.99 -21.43
N THR A 678 30.74 -6.07 -21.68
CA THR A 678 31.59 -6.11 -22.84
C THR A 678 30.66 -6.52 -23.96
N PRO A 679 30.96 -7.57 -24.70
CA PRO A 679 29.88 -8.43 -25.09
C PRO A 679 29.37 -9.31 -23.92
N GLU A 680 28.91 -8.82 -22.73
CA GLU A 680 28.41 -9.66 -21.59
C GLU A 680 26.92 -9.49 -21.00
N GLY A 681 25.98 -8.72 -21.58
CA GLY A 681 24.47 -8.80 -21.41
C GLY A 681 23.62 -9.49 -22.52
N TRP A 682 22.72 -8.86 -23.31
CA TRP A 682 22.14 -9.24 -24.65
C TRP A 682 21.70 -10.68 -25.01
N ALA A 683 22.21 -11.79 -24.45
CA ALA A 683 21.66 -13.13 -24.71
C ALA A 683 21.66 -14.11 -23.51
N ARG A 684 21.70 -13.73 -22.20
CA ARG A 684 21.08 -12.59 -21.49
C ARG A 684 20.03 -12.00 -22.37
N MET A 685 20.05 -10.68 -22.56
CA MET A 685 18.86 -9.92 -22.86
C MET A 685 17.95 -10.71 -23.77
N HIS A 686 18.19 -10.90 -25.06
CA HIS A 686 17.35 -11.66 -26.00
C HIS A 686 16.59 -12.98 -25.61
N SER A 687 16.79 -13.65 -24.47
CA SER A 687 16.30 -15.03 -24.28
C SER A 687 15.10 -15.34 -23.36
N TYR A 688 14.58 -14.50 -22.42
CA TYR A 688 13.21 -14.71 -21.87
C TYR A 688 12.22 -13.56 -21.47
N ALA A 689 12.37 -12.28 -21.83
CA ALA A 689 11.23 -11.52 -22.41
C ALA A 689 10.45 -12.43 -23.35
N SER A 690 11.18 -13.23 -24.13
CA SER A 690 10.67 -14.36 -24.92
C SER A 690 9.73 -15.33 -24.15
N ARG A 691 9.66 -15.34 -22.81
CA ARG A 691 8.69 -16.11 -22.02
C ARG A 691 7.60 -15.24 -21.35
N ILE A 692 7.51 -13.92 -21.59
CA ILE A 692 6.38 -13.10 -21.13
C ILE A 692 5.14 -13.36 -21.98
N THR A 693 3.98 -13.19 -21.34
CA THR A 693 2.67 -13.19 -22.01
C THR A 693 1.74 -12.11 -21.46
N ASN A 694 1.84 -11.76 -20.17
CA ASN A 694 1.04 -10.70 -19.55
C ASN A 694 1.93 -9.62 -18.93
N LEU A 695 1.56 -8.39 -19.23
CA LEU A 695 2.22 -7.12 -18.97
C LEU A 695 1.11 -6.18 -18.49
N ASP A 696 1.27 -5.60 -17.32
CA ASP A 696 0.17 -4.94 -16.58
C ASP A 696 0.69 -3.56 -16.09
N LEU A 697 -0.12 -2.53 -15.78
CA LEU A 697 0.30 -1.19 -15.31
C LEU A 697 -0.64 -0.56 -14.23
N TYR A 698 -0.13 -0.19 -13.03
CA TYR A 698 -0.91 0.23 -11.83
C TYR A 698 -0.09 0.73 -10.60
N LYS A 699 -0.71 1.54 -9.70
CA LYS A 699 -0.29 1.93 -8.32
C LYS A 699 -1.50 1.93 -7.31
N PRO A 700 -1.35 1.48 -6.04
CA PRO A 700 -2.43 1.25 -5.05
C PRO A 700 -2.56 2.23 -3.86
N ASN A 701 -1.68 3.22 -3.65
CA ASN A 701 -1.77 4.10 -2.46
C ASN A 701 -2.65 5.34 -2.75
N GLY A 702 -3.97 5.17 -2.69
CA GLY A 702 -4.96 6.23 -2.86
C GLY A 702 -5.20 7.06 -1.60
N GLY A 703 -4.24 7.88 -1.21
CA GLY A 703 -4.22 8.63 0.05
C GLY A 703 -4.65 10.10 -0.06
N THR A 704 -5.78 10.40 -0.70
CA THR A 704 -6.28 11.79 -0.81
C THR A 704 -6.46 12.43 0.56
N SER A 705 -5.86 13.61 0.73
CA SER A 705 -6.01 14.44 1.94
C SER A 705 -7.44 15.00 2.03
N GLY A 706 -8.05 14.97 3.22
CA GLY A 706 -9.45 15.38 3.39
C GLY A 706 -10.03 15.19 4.80
N ILE A 707 -10.78 16.18 5.29
CA ILE A 707 -11.17 16.32 6.71
C ILE A 707 -12.64 15.94 6.95
N TYR A 708 -12.92 15.05 7.92
CA TYR A 708 -14.26 14.81 8.47
C TYR A 708 -14.28 14.59 10.01
N PRO A 709 -15.29 15.07 10.76
CA PRO A 709 -15.26 15.12 12.24
C PRO A 709 -16.00 13.98 12.99
N GLY A 710 -15.72 12.71 12.68
CA GLY A 710 -16.01 11.52 13.52
C GLY A 710 -17.50 11.07 13.66
N PRO A 711 -17.80 9.99 14.43
CA PRO A 711 -16.91 9.17 15.28
C PRO A 711 -16.67 7.70 14.80
N GLU A 712 -15.67 7.05 15.43
CA GLU A 712 -15.36 5.59 15.61
C GLU A 712 -16.06 4.55 14.66
N VAL A 713 -15.36 3.65 13.94
CA VAL A 713 -14.37 2.61 14.37
C VAL A 713 -13.32 2.32 13.25
N ARG A 714 -12.26 1.51 13.51
CA ARG A 714 -11.06 1.27 12.64
C ARG A 714 -10.87 -0.19 12.16
N CYS A 715 -10.14 -0.39 11.04
CA CYS A 715 -9.32 -1.57 10.67
C CYS A 715 -8.11 -1.14 9.76
N LEU A 716 -7.24 -2.04 9.26
CA LEU A 716 -5.83 -1.76 8.82
C LEU A 716 -5.38 -2.38 7.45
N ASP A 717 -4.10 -2.10 7.05
CA ASP A 717 -3.21 -2.69 5.98
C ASP A 717 -2.89 -1.78 4.71
N ASN A 718 -1.61 -1.56 4.28
CA ASN A 718 -1.16 -0.46 3.32
C ASN A 718 0.08 -0.72 2.35
N TYR A 719 0.31 0.03 1.22
CA TYR A 719 1.04 -0.49 0.00
C TYR A 719 2.08 0.38 -0.87
N TYR A 720 3.12 -0.26 -1.48
CA TYR A 720 4.57 -0.02 -1.90
C TYR A 720 5.22 0.41 -3.35
N ASP A 721 6.01 1.54 -3.66
CA ASP A 721 6.26 2.36 -5.01
C ASP A 721 7.72 2.51 -5.86
N LEU A 722 8.05 3.32 -7.01
CA LEU A 722 9.21 3.21 -8.11
C LEU A 722 9.55 4.33 -9.31
N ASP A 723 10.82 4.54 -9.95
CA ASP A 723 11.24 5.35 -11.26
C ASP A 723 12.74 5.29 -12.03
N ILE A 724 13.13 5.94 -13.23
CA ILE A 724 14.21 5.61 -14.33
C ILE A 724 15.45 6.47 -14.97
N ASP A 725 15.73 7.78 -14.84
CA ASP A 725 16.79 8.78 -15.39
C ASP A 725 18.28 8.50 -15.81
N ASP A 726 18.50 9.12 -16.94
CA ASP A 726 19.54 9.75 -17.68
C ASP A 726 20.98 9.32 -17.48
N GLY A 727 21.51 9.47 -16.26
CA GLY A 727 22.81 8.91 -15.91
C GLY A 727 22.87 7.40 -16.12
N ALA A 728 21.71 6.75 -16.05
CA ALA A 728 21.51 5.52 -16.76
C ALA A 728 21.65 5.71 -18.27
N PHE A 729 20.64 5.40 -19.09
CA PHE A 729 20.87 5.36 -20.53
C PHE A 729 21.18 6.72 -21.08
N GLU A 730 22.48 6.90 -21.28
CA GLU A 730 23.03 7.83 -22.21
C GLU A 730 24.24 7.15 -22.92
N MET A 731 24.90 6.08 -22.46
CA MET A 731 25.95 5.36 -23.24
C MET A 731 25.57 3.89 -23.51
N ILE A 732 24.27 3.64 -23.80
CA ILE A 732 22.63 3.31 -26.19
C ILE A 732 22.85 4.10 -27.66
N SER A 733 23.14 5.41 -27.87
CA SER A 733 24.14 6.06 -28.81
C SER A 733 25.65 6.20 -28.46
N SER A 734 26.17 5.97 -27.24
CA SER A 734 27.56 6.25 -26.77
C SER A 734 28.41 5.06 -26.19
N HIS A 735 27.89 3.88 -25.76
CA HIS A 735 28.64 2.57 -25.81
C HIS A 735 28.13 1.61 -26.87
N ALA A 736 26.85 1.69 -27.20
CA ALA A 736 26.40 1.81 -28.59
C ALA A 736 26.71 3.16 -29.25
N GLY A 737 27.82 3.73 -28.78
CA GLY A 737 28.81 4.56 -29.44
C GLY A 737 30.25 4.26 -28.99
N TRP A 738 30.57 3.15 -28.28
CA TRP A 738 31.90 2.69 -27.79
C TRP A 738 32.26 1.12 -27.99
N MET A 739 31.92 0.43 -29.13
CA MET A 739 32.57 -0.73 -29.88
C MET A 739 32.91 -0.66 -31.50
N ALA A 740 33.92 -0.17 -32.36
CA ALA A 740 35.22 0.64 -32.77
C ALA A 740 36.54 1.29 -31.99
N ASP A 741 36.71 2.56 -31.46
CA ASP A 741 37.96 3.18 -30.77
C ASP A 741 37.81 4.08 -29.43
N GLY A 742 38.84 4.31 -28.53
CA GLY A 742 38.76 5.07 -27.18
C GLY A 742 39.98 5.15 -26.13
N ALA A 743 39.92 5.90 -24.96
CA ALA A 743 41.01 6.08 -23.89
C ALA A 743 40.74 6.89 -22.52
N GLY A 744 41.66 6.91 -21.49
CA GLY A 744 41.53 7.53 -20.10
C GLY A 744 42.77 8.06 -19.25
N LEU A 745 42.59 8.53 -17.97
CA LEU A 745 43.65 9.09 -17.04
C LEU A 745 43.27 9.30 -15.50
N ALA A 746 44.22 9.64 -14.59
CA ALA A 746 43.96 9.90 -13.13
C ALA A 746 45.00 10.76 -12.31
N ASN A 747 44.54 11.72 -11.46
CA ASN A 747 45.11 12.21 -10.15
C ASN A 747 44.58 13.60 -9.69
N CYS A 748 44.09 13.77 -8.44
CA CYS A 748 44.13 15.06 -7.68
C CYS A 748 43.65 14.91 -6.20
N PRO A 749 44.12 15.74 -5.22
CA PRO A 749 43.76 15.62 -3.80
C PRO A 749 42.58 16.52 -3.34
N ARG A 750 42.01 16.18 -2.17
CA ARG A 750 40.79 16.74 -1.56
C ARG A 750 40.67 18.28 -1.52
N LEU A 751 39.53 18.78 -2.00
CA LEU A 751 38.90 20.04 -1.56
C LEU A 751 37.44 19.79 -1.14
N LYS A 752 36.83 20.73 -0.40
CA LYS A 752 35.42 20.68 0.05
C LYS A 752 34.68 21.98 -0.36
N GLY A 753 33.76 21.96 -1.34
CA GLY A 753 32.92 23.14 -1.73
C GLY A 753 31.52 22.79 -2.28
N HIS A 754 30.47 23.55 -1.89
CA HIS A 754 28.99 23.30 -2.04
C HIS A 754 28.35 23.98 -3.32
N GLY A 755 27.29 23.43 -3.94
CA GLY A 755 26.38 24.03 -4.99
C GLY A 755 26.67 23.71 -6.50
N MET A 756 25.66 23.40 -7.34
CA MET A 756 25.67 22.60 -8.63
C MET A 756 26.55 23.00 -9.86
N ILE A 757 26.60 22.06 -10.83
CA ILE A 757 26.93 22.17 -12.28
C ILE A 757 25.91 21.38 -13.14
N ALA A 758 25.51 21.92 -14.30
CA ALA A 758 24.82 21.23 -15.40
C ALA A 758 25.84 20.81 -16.48
N ILE A 759 25.50 19.87 -17.37
CA ILE A 759 26.35 19.38 -18.47
C ILE A 759 25.41 19.25 -19.69
N GLN A 760 25.67 19.61 -20.94
CA GLN A 760 26.88 19.87 -21.72
C GLN A 760 27.80 18.67 -21.95
N MET A 761 27.26 17.61 -22.56
CA MET A 761 27.96 16.48 -23.17
C MET A 761 29.29 16.98 -23.78
N LEU A 762 30.41 16.76 -23.06
CA LEU A 762 31.66 17.46 -23.35
C LEU A 762 32.37 16.82 -24.55
N THR A 763 31.91 17.19 -25.75
CA THR A 763 32.77 17.23 -26.93
C THR A 763 34.07 17.96 -26.57
N PRO A 764 35.25 17.41 -26.92
CA PRO A 764 36.52 17.93 -26.42
C PRO A 764 36.76 19.38 -26.85
N ALA A 765 37.36 20.17 -25.95
CA ALA A 765 37.38 21.62 -26.06
C ALA A 765 38.30 22.17 -27.17
N THR A 766 37.82 22.19 -28.42
CA THR A 766 38.39 22.97 -29.52
C THR A 766 37.42 24.08 -29.97
N SER A 767 37.59 25.25 -29.35
CA SER A 767 37.20 26.60 -29.81
C SER A 767 36.12 26.77 -30.92
N THR A 768 35.03 27.44 -30.51
CA THR A 768 34.23 28.42 -31.29
C THR A 768 33.43 27.98 -32.54
N GLY A 769 32.10 27.91 -32.39
CA GLY A 769 31.18 28.56 -33.34
C GLY A 769 29.98 27.76 -33.89
N THR A 770 28.81 28.42 -33.89
CA THR A 770 27.55 28.04 -34.59
C THR A 770 26.77 26.80 -34.09
N SER A 771 25.47 26.77 -34.37
CA SER A 771 24.46 25.82 -33.86
C SER A 771 23.86 24.96 -34.97
N ALA A 772 23.48 23.72 -34.65
CA ALA A 772 22.81 22.77 -35.55
C ALA A 772 21.59 22.10 -34.88
N ILE A 773 20.77 21.42 -35.67
CA ILE A 773 19.57 20.67 -35.25
C ILE A 773 19.85 19.16 -35.45
N PRO A 774 19.35 18.23 -34.58
CA PRO A 774 19.59 16.79 -34.72
C PRO A 774 19.00 16.14 -35.99
N GLN A 775 19.42 14.90 -36.26
CA GLN A 775 18.83 13.99 -37.25
C GLN A 775 18.45 12.65 -36.59
N PRO A 776 17.45 11.91 -37.12
CA PRO A 776 16.97 10.65 -36.55
C PRO A 776 17.91 9.44 -36.78
N PRO A 777 17.75 8.33 -36.04
CA PRO A 777 18.76 7.28 -35.90
C PRO A 777 18.66 6.16 -36.96
N PRO A 778 19.72 5.35 -37.14
CA PRO A 778 19.80 4.35 -38.22
C PRO A 778 18.94 3.09 -38.01
N ALA A 779 18.30 2.63 -39.10
CA ALA A 779 17.05 1.88 -39.07
C ALA A 779 17.14 0.33 -38.99
N ARG A 780 18.04 -0.26 -38.19
CA ARG A 780 18.05 -1.73 -37.91
C ARG A 780 18.40 -2.08 -36.46
N ALA A 781 17.44 -1.80 -35.59
CA ALA A 781 17.28 -2.53 -34.33
C ALA A 781 16.27 -3.70 -34.53
N HIS A 782 16.10 -4.55 -33.52
CA HIS A 782 15.22 -5.73 -33.53
C HIS A 782 13.90 -5.45 -32.75
N THR A 783 13.05 -6.46 -32.56
CA THR A 783 11.88 -6.37 -31.67
C THR A 783 12.08 -7.29 -30.47
N LEU A 784 11.71 -6.82 -29.29
CA LEU A 784 11.92 -7.59 -28.06
C LEU A 784 10.76 -8.53 -27.73
N PHE A 785 9.54 -8.23 -28.20
CA PHE A 785 8.28 -8.84 -27.71
C PHE A 785 7.57 -9.77 -28.69
N PRO A 786 8.21 -10.81 -29.25
CA PRO A 786 7.56 -11.72 -30.20
C PRO A 786 6.49 -12.63 -29.56
N ARG A 787 6.15 -12.44 -28.27
CA ARG A 787 5.12 -13.20 -27.53
C ARG A 787 4.21 -12.39 -26.61
N LEU A 788 4.38 -11.07 -26.51
CA LEU A 788 3.55 -10.22 -25.66
C LEU A 788 2.10 -10.20 -26.14
N ARG A 789 1.14 -10.37 -25.23
CA ARG A 789 -0.30 -10.45 -25.56
C ARG A 789 -1.16 -9.46 -24.81
N ASN A 790 -0.93 -9.29 -23.51
CA ASN A 790 -1.69 -8.35 -22.69
C ASN A 790 -0.72 -7.30 -22.17
N LEU A 791 -1.07 -6.03 -22.36
CA LEU A 791 -0.35 -4.81 -22.03
C LEU A 791 -1.37 -3.82 -21.45
N ASP A 792 -1.52 -3.75 -20.14
CA ASP A 792 -2.21 -2.60 -19.54
C ASP A 792 -1.24 -1.41 -19.50
N CYS A 793 -1.70 -0.20 -19.85
CA CYS A 793 -1.05 1.12 -19.65
C CYS A 793 -2.03 2.19 -19.10
N THR A 794 -3.10 1.81 -18.38
CA THR A 794 -4.07 2.75 -17.75
C THR A 794 -3.46 3.70 -16.71
N MET A 795 -2.27 3.33 -16.26
CA MET A 795 -1.51 3.90 -15.16
C MET A 795 -0.08 4.18 -15.65
N PHE A 796 0.03 4.48 -16.94
CA PHE A 796 1.19 5.01 -17.62
C PHE A 796 0.90 6.41 -18.12
N ALA A 797 1.95 7.11 -18.48
CA ALA A 797 1.87 8.38 -19.16
C ALA A 797 1.54 8.16 -20.65
N PRO A 798 0.50 8.79 -21.21
CA PRO A 798 0.18 8.71 -22.64
C PRO A 798 1.34 9.11 -23.56
N ARG A 799 2.19 10.04 -23.12
CA ARG A 799 3.42 10.40 -23.84
C ARG A 799 4.42 9.23 -23.87
N SER A 800 4.48 8.39 -22.84
CA SER A 800 5.36 7.21 -22.68
C SER A 800 5.04 6.02 -23.61
N LEU A 801 4.54 6.28 -24.83
CA LEU A 801 4.16 5.28 -25.84
C LEU A 801 4.69 5.62 -27.25
N ALA A 802 5.21 6.83 -27.46
CA ALA A 802 5.63 7.33 -28.76
C ALA A 802 6.97 6.74 -29.23
N LEU A 803 7.90 6.63 -28.29
CA LEU A 803 9.31 6.34 -28.54
C LEU A 803 9.59 4.82 -28.70
N PHE A 804 8.53 4.03 -28.52
CA PHE A 804 8.48 2.57 -28.41
C PHE A 804 8.07 1.72 -29.65
N PRO A 805 8.30 2.07 -30.94
CA PRO A 805 7.84 1.25 -32.08
C PRO A 805 8.18 -0.26 -32.11
N ALA A 806 9.19 -0.75 -31.38
CA ALA A 806 9.48 -2.19 -31.26
C ALA A 806 8.91 -2.87 -29.99
N MET A 807 8.19 -2.10 -29.15
CA MET A 807 7.27 -2.58 -28.11
C MET A 807 6.00 -3.14 -28.73
N PHE A 808 5.48 -2.42 -29.74
CA PHE A 808 4.30 -2.76 -30.49
C PHE A 808 4.64 -3.92 -31.43
N SER A 809 4.70 -5.09 -30.81
CA SER A 809 4.67 -6.35 -31.50
C SER A 809 3.31 -6.49 -32.19
N PRO A 810 3.25 -6.97 -33.45
CA PRO A 810 2.00 -7.32 -34.08
C PRO A 810 1.08 -8.19 -33.20
N THR A 811 1.66 -9.00 -32.30
CA THR A 811 0.97 -9.97 -31.44
C THR A 811 0.22 -9.41 -30.22
N ILE A 812 0.25 -8.10 -29.95
CA ILE A 812 -0.45 -7.54 -28.77
C ILE A 812 -1.97 -7.61 -28.97
N THR A 813 -2.65 -8.31 -28.06
CA THR A 813 -4.10 -8.55 -28.09
C THR A 813 -4.89 -7.75 -27.05
N SER A 814 -4.30 -7.30 -25.95
CA SER A 814 -4.95 -6.41 -24.99
C SER A 814 -4.07 -5.21 -24.74
N LEU A 815 -4.62 -4.02 -24.91
CA LEU A 815 -4.03 -2.74 -24.59
C LEU A 815 -4.92 -2.04 -23.56
N ALA A 816 -4.30 -1.29 -22.67
CA ALA A 816 -4.96 -0.22 -21.94
C ALA A 816 -4.13 1.04 -22.10
N LEU A 817 -4.75 2.21 -22.11
CA LEU A 817 -4.11 3.51 -22.29
C LEU A 817 -4.72 4.50 -21.31
N ARG A 818 -3.92 5.21 -20.53
CA ARG A 818 -4.30 6.57 -20.10
C ARG A 818 -4.04 7.49 -21.29
N MET A 819 -4.91 8.46 -21.59
CA MET A 819 -4.77 9.27 -22.81
C MET A 819 -4.85 10.78 -22.58
N SER A 820 -3.82 11.47 -23.07
CA SER A 820 -3.69 12.92 -23.15
C SER A 820 -3.55 13.36 -24.61
N LYS A 821 -3.50 14.68 -24.84
CA LYS A 821 -3.50 15.30 -26.18
C LYS A 821 -2.25 14.99 -27.02
N ASP A 822 -1.20 14.46 -26.40
CA ASP A 822 0.09 14.26 -27.06
C ASP A 822 0.26 12.86 -27.66
N ALA A 823 -0.60 11.91 -27.26
CA ALA A 823 -0.66 10.56 -27.83
C ALA A 823 -1.45 10.50 -29.17
N GLU A 824 -1.79 11.64 -29.78
CA GLU A 824 -2.60 11.71 -31.01
C GLU A 824 -1.94 11.06 -32.23
N TRP A 825 -0.60 11.08 -32.35
CA TRP A 825 0.04 10.37 -33.46
C TRP A 825 0.10 8.87 -33.22
N LEU A 826 0.17 8.40 -31.97
CA LEU A 826 -0.08 7.00 -31.65
C LEU A 826 -1.53 6.65 -32.02
N ALA A 827 -2.50 7.52 -31.74
CA ALA A 827 -3.87 7.36 -32.22
C ALA A 827 -4.00 7.36 -33.78
N ARG A 828 -2.96 7.81 -34.50
CA ARG A 828 -2.85 7.64 -35.95
C ARG A 828 -2.20 6.30 -36.33
N ASP A 829 -1.08 5.91 -35.71
CA ASP A 829 -0.18 4.86 -36.23
C ASP A 829 -0.19 3.55 -35.42
N LEU A 830 -0.80 3.51 -34.23
CA LEU A 830 -1.12 2.29 -33.46
C LEU A 830 -1.70 1.13 -34.30
N PRO A 831 -2.56 1.36 -35.31
CA PRO A 831 -3.10 0.28 -36.15
C PRO A 831 -2.07 -0.39 -37.07
N ASP A 832 -0.99 0.31 -37.43
CA ASP A 832 0.10 -0.23 -38.25
C ASP A 832 1.19 -0.89 -37.38
N LEU A 833 1.15 -0.62 -36.06
CA LEU A 833 2.08 -1.09 -35.03
C LEU A 833 1.53 -2.32 -34.26
N CYS A 834 0.26 -2.29 -33.84
CA CYS A 834 -0.46 -3.41 -33.21
C CYS A 834 -1.70 -3.84 -34.04
N PRO A 835 -1.51 -4.46 -35.21
CA PRO A 835 -2.60 -4.98 -36.04
C PRO A 835 -3.51 -6.02 -35.35
N ASP A 836 -3.01 -6.86 -34.42
CA ASP A 836 -3.82 -7.92 -33.79
C ASP A 836 -4.64 -7.44 -32.55
N LEU A 837 -4.77 -6.12 -32.33
CA LEU A 837 -5.26 -5.57 -31.07
C LEU A 837 -6.76 -5.84 -30.79
N LYS A 838 -7.07 -6.36 -29.58
CA LYS A 838 -8.41 -6.80 -29.14
C LYS A 838 -8.95 -6.15 -27.85
N THR A 839 -8.22 -5.31 -27.13
CA THR A 839 -8.78 -4.57 -25.97
C THR A 839 -8.13 -3.20 -25.90
N LEU A 840 -8.87 -2.18 -25.50
CA LEU A 840 -8.44 -0.79 -25.40
C LEU A 840 -9.06 -0.12 -24.16
N SER A 841 -8.46 -0.31 -22.99
CA SER A 841 -8.93 0.36 -21.77
C SER A 841 -8.41 1.80 -21.67
N TRP A 842 -9.15 2.77 -22.22
CA TRP A 842 -8.85 4.20 -22.31
C TRP A 842 -9.24 5.04 -21.07
N ARG A 843 -8.33 5.44 -20.17
CA ARG A 843 -8.66 6.37 -19.08
C ARG A 843 -8.42 7.85 -19.42
N SER A 844 -9.29 8.69 -18.88
CA SER A 844 -9.19 10.15 -18.78
C SER A 844 -9.16 10.58 -17.30
N ASP A 845 -8.61 11.76 -17.02
CA ASP A 845 -8.07 12.13 -15.71
C ASP A 845 -9.01 13.10 -14.97
N VAL A 846 -10.21 12.62 -14.58
CA VAL A 846 -11.25 13.43 -13.93
C VAL A 846 -11.91 12.65 -12.80
N GLY A 847 -11.89 13.21 -11.58
CA GLY A 847 -12.66 12.70 -10.44
C GLY A 847 -12.36 13.38 -9.10
N LEU A 848 -11.08 13.62 -8.78
CA LEU A 848 -10.65 13.98 -7.42
C LEU A 848 -10.77 15.50 -7.09
N ARG A 849 -12.02 16.00 -7.08
CA ARG A 849 -12.51 17.22 -6.37
C ARG A 849 -11.53 18.42 -6.24
N GLY A 850 -11.02 18.98 -7.36
CA GLY A 850 -10.04 20.08 -7.34
C GLY A 850 -10.14 21.14 -8.46
N SER A 851 -11.07 22.10 -8.34
CA SER A 851 -11.21 23.32 -9.19
C SER A 851 -11.73 23.15 -10.64
N GLU A 852 -12.30 24.22 -11.20
CA GLU A 852 -13.14 24.18 -12.43
C GLU A 852 -12.44 24.37 -13.79
N ARG A 853 -11.10 24.49 -13.86
CA ARG A 853 -10.48 25.23 -14.99
C ARG A 853 -10.02 24.44 -16.23
N ASP A 854 -9.78 23.13 -16.15
CA ASP A 854 -9.16 22.36 -17.25
C ASP A 854 -10.14 21.49 -18.07
N ARG A 855 -11.37 21.98 -18.25
CA ARG A 855 -12.51 21.31 -18.93
C ARG A 855 -12.41 21.26 -20.47
N ALA A 856 -11.45 20.52 -21.01
CA ALA A 856 -11.37 20.22 -22.45
C ALA A 856 -10.51 18.96 -22.71
N LEU A 857 -11.11 17.78 -22.66
CA LEU A 857 -10.40 16.50 -22.55
C LEU A 857 -10.20 15.80 -23.93
N PRO A 858 -9.15 14.98 -24.10
CA PRO A 858 -8.88 14.25 -25.34
C PRO A 858 -9.58 12.89 -25.34
N HIS A 859 -10.87 12.90 -25.61
CA HIS A 859 -11.65 11.68 -25.83
C HIS A 859 -11.18 10.99 -27.15
N PRO A 860 -11.26 9.64 -27.26
CA PRO A 860 -10.71 8.91 -28.41
C PRO A 860 -11.18 9.44 -29.78
N PRO A 861 -10.26 9.82 -30.69
CA PRO A 861 -10.65 10.22 -32.04
C PRO A 861 -11.33 9.03 -32.73
N PRO A 862 -12.57 9.17 -33.23
CA PRO A 862 -13.32 8.06 -33.85
C PRO A 862 -12.56 7.38 -35.00
N GLU A 863 -11.65 8.11 -35.66
CA GLU A 863 -10.75 7.64 -36.70
C GLU A 863 -9.75 6.58 -36.21
N LEU A 864 -9.21 6.70 -34.98
CA LEU A 864 -8.39 5.64 -34.37
C LEU A 864 -9.21 4.37 -34.20
N LEU A 865 -10.37 4.52 -33.52
CA LEU A 865 -11.23 3.41 -33.19
C LEU A 865 -11.64 2.66 -34.47
N CYS A 866 -11.95 3.39 -35.55
CA CYS A 866 -12.25 2.81 -36.86
C CYS A 866 -11.06 2.14 -37.59
N ARG A 867 -9.80 2.37 -37.19
CA ARG A 867 -8.63 1.69 -37.74
C ARG A 867 -8.22 0.43 -36.95
N LEU A 868 -8.54 0.32 -35.65
CA LEU A 868 -8.21 -0.81 -34.78
C LEU A 868 -9.14 -2.03 -34.95
N ARG A 869 -9.18 -2.58 -36.16
CA ARG A 869 -10.22 -3.50 -36.69
C ARG A 869 -10.70 -4.63 -35.75
N ASP A 870 -9.79 -5.20 -34.97
CA ASP A 870 -10.04 -6.40 -34.15
C ASP A 870 -10.34 -6.10 -32.66
N MET A 871 -10.44 -4.81 -32.28
CA MET A 871 -10.70 -4.33 -30.92
C MET A 871 -12.03 -4.85 -30.35
N GLU A 872 -11.94 -5.82 -29.45
CA GLU A 872 -13.04 -6.57 -28.82
C GLU A 872 -13.55 -5.97 -27.49
N CYS A 873 -12.78 -5.14 -26.78
CA CYS A 873 -13.18 -4.57 -25.48
C CYS A 873 -12.65 -3.14 -25.33
N PHE A 874 -13.39 -2.29 -24.61
CA PHE A 874 -12.99 -0.94 -24.22
C PHE A 874 -13.38 -0.69 -22.76
N ILE A 875 -12.62 0.13 -22.02
CA ILE A 875 -12.88 0.47 -20.61
C ILE A 875 -12.37 1.89 -20.33
N GLY A 876 -13.20 2.88 -19.97
CA GLY A 876 -12.68 4.25 -19.85
C GLY A 876 -13.44 5.32 -19.08
N SER A 877 -12.72 6.25 -18.46
CA SER A 877 -13.27 7.47 -17.84
C SER A 877 -13.32 8.63 -18.83
N GLY A 878 -14.18 9.64 -18.58
CA GLY A 878 -14.31 10.83 -19.45
C GLY A 878 -14.69 10.50 -20.90
N VAL A 879 -15.76 9.72 -21.10
CA VAL A 879 -16.18 9.23 -22.42
C VAL A 879 -17.23 10.16 -23.04
N CYS A 880 -16.83 11.05 -23.96
CA CYS A 880 -17.76 11.95 -24.66
C CYS A 880 -18.70 11.24 -25.65
N ILE A 881 -19.69 11.98 -26.15
CA ILE A 881 -20.67 11.54 -27.15
C ILE A 881 -19.97 11.07 -28.45
N GLU A 882 -18.99 11.79 -29.00
CA GLU A 882 -18.28 11.38 -30.24
C GLU A 882 -17.47 10.10 -30.05
N THR A 883 -16.86 9.93 -28.87
CA THR A 883 -16.12 8.71 -28.53
C THR A 883 -17.05 7.52 -28.46
N LEU A 884 -18.13 7.67 -27.68
CA LEU A 884 -19.15 6.66 -27.53
C LEU A 884 -19.75 6.32 -28.91
N ALA A 885 -19.74 7.26 -29.86
CA ALA A 885 -20.14 7.04 -31.25
C ALA A 885 -19.11 6.24 -32.06
N GLY A 886 -17.81 6.51 -31.87
CA GLY A 886 -16.73 5.72 -32.46
C GLY A 886 -16.75 4.26 -31.96
N LEU A 887 -16.93 4.07 -30.66
CA LEU A 887 -17.05 2.76 -30.02
C LEU A 887 -18.30 2.00 -30.50
N ALA A 888 -19.45 2.68 -30.54
CA ALA A 888 -20.70 2.13 -31.07
C ALA A 888 -20.57 1.64 -32.52
N ARG A 889 -19.76 2.33 -33.33
CA ARG A 889 -19.48 1.98 -34.73
C ARG A 889 -18.46 0.85 -34.89
N HIS A 890 -17.73 0.45 -33.84
CA HIS A 890 -16.64 -0.51 -33.96
C HIS A 890 -17.14 -1.97 -34.14
N PRO A 891 -16.75 -2.68 -35.21
CA PRO A 891 -17.32 -3.99 -35.55
C PRO A 891 -16.83 -5.16 -34.69
N ALA A 892 -15.80 -4.99 -33.86
CA ALA A 892 -15.34 -6.05 -32.94
C ALA A 892 -15.73 -5.81 -31.47
N ILE A 893 -16.03 -4.57 -31.05
CA ILE A 893 -16.27 -4.26 -29.62
C ILE A 893 -17.46 -5.06 -29.10
N HIS A 894 -17.26 -5.76 -28.00
CA HIS A 894 -18.29 -6.48 -27.25
C HIS A 894 -18.10 -6.35 -25.74
N SER A 895 -17.21 -5.50 -25.23
CA SER A 895 -17.19 -5.18 -23.79
C SER A 895 -16.91 -3.71 -23.59
N LEU A 896 -17.64 -3.11 -22.65
CA LEU A 896 -17.49 -1.75 -22.17
C LEU A 896 -17.40 -1.74 -20.64
N GLN A 897 -16.65 -0.78 -20.13
CA GLN A 897 -16.86 -0.20 -18.81
C GLN A 897 -16.55 1.30 -18.94
N PHE A 898 -17.23 2.18 -18.21
CA PHE A 898 -16.84 3.58 -18.17
C PHE A 898 -17.32 4.31 -16.91
N LEU A 899 -16.53 5.32 -16.52
CA LEU A 899 -16.94 6.31 -15.51
C LEU A 899 -17.81 7.36 -16.22
N VAL A 900 -18.97 7.66 -15.66
CA VAL A 900 -19.89 8.70 -16.11
C VAL A 900 -19.90 9.80 -15.07
N ASP A 901 -18.97 10.72 -15.27
CA ASP A 901 -18.70 11.89 -14.43
C ASP A 901 -19.68 13.05 -14.67
N GLU A 902 -19.57 14.11 -13.87
CA GLU A 902 -20.32 15.35 -14.09
C GLU A 902 -20.06 16.01 -15.45
N GLU A 903 -18.88 15.83 -16.07
CA GLU A 903 -18.56 16.50 -17.32
C GLU A 903 -19.33 15.87 -18.48
N PHE A 904 -19.48 14.54 -18.50
CA PHE A 904 -20.42 13.87 -19.40
C PHE A 904 -21.86 14.34 -19.17
N ILE A 905 -22.32 14.46 -17.91
CA ILE A 905 -23.66 15.02 -17.62
C ILE A 905 -23.77 16.42 -18.23
N ARG A 906 -22.77 17.26 -18.04
CA ARG A 906 -22.71 18.65 -18.51
C ARG A 906 -22.65 18.75 -20.03
N GLU A 907 -21.94 17.83 -20.70
CA GLU A 907 -21.88 17.71 -22.16
C GLU A 907 -23.25 17.34 -22.75
N VAL A 908 -23.91 16.32 -22.19
CA VAL A 908 -25.26 15.90 -22.58
C VAL A 908 -26.28 17.01 -22.31
N ASP A 909 -26.23 17.63 -21.14
CA ASP A 909 -27.11 18.73 -20.79
C ASP A 909 -26.86 19.98 -21.65
N THR A 910 -25.62 20.27 -22.08
CA THR A 910 -25.29 21.45 -22.92
C THR A 910 -25.65 21.21 -24.38
N SER A 911 -25.32 20.05 -24.95
CA SER A 911 -25.72 19.64 -26.30
C SER A 911 -27.25 19.51 -26.47
N MET A 912 -28.00 19.39 -25.36
CA MET A 912 -29.47 19.48 -25.33
C MET A 912 -30.04 20.90 -25.04
N LYS A 913 -29.21 21.86 -24.60
CA LYS A 913 -29.64 23.24 -24.25
C LYS A 913 -29.30 24.27 -25.31
N ASP A 914 -28.14 24.14 -25.95
CA ASP A 914 -27.77 25.00 -27.08
C ASP A 914 -28.62 24.68 -28.33
N ASP A 915 -28.77 25.67 -29.22
CA ASP A 915 -29.75 25.65 -30.31
C ASP A 915 -29.68 24.36 -31.15
N VAL A 916 -30.85 23.75 -31.41
CA VAL A 916 -31.08 22.50 -32.17
C VAL A 916 -30.46 22.53 -33.58
N ASN A 917 -30.05 23.70 -34.05
CA ASN A 917 -29.41 23.94 -35.36
C ASN A 917 -27.87 24.12 -35.29
N ALA A 918 -27.26 24.16 -34.10
CA ALA A 918 -25.85 24.50 -33.89
C ALA A 918 -24.92 23.28 -33.76
N PHE A 919 -25.33 22.26 -33.00
CA PHE A 919 -24.68 20.94 -33.03
C PHE A 919 -25.32 20.08 -34.14
N PRO A 920 -24.55 19.22 -34.84
CA PRO A 920 -25.16 18.20 -35.68
C PRO A 920 -26.00 17.28 -34.78
N PRO A 921 -27.28 17.02 -35.10
CA PRO A 921 -28.18 16.32 -34.18
C PRO A 921 -27.59 14.95 -33.84
N CYS A 922 -27.25 14.77 -32.56
CA CYS A 922 -26.57 13.59 -32.04
C CYS A 922 -27.48 12.36 -32.16
N LEU A 923 -27.44 11.73 -33.33
CA LEU A 923 -28.17 10.49 -33.61
C LEU A 923 -27.81 9.46 -32.53
N PRO A 924 -28.79 8.85 -31.84
CA PRO A 924 -28.51 8.04 -30.66
C PRO A 924 -27.59 6.88 -31.01
N LEU A 925 -26.64 6.60 -30.11
CA LEU A 925 -25.44 5.86 -30.46
C LEU A 925 -25.71 4.35 -30.49
N GLN A 926 -25.83 3.78 -31.69
CA GLN A 926 -26.15 2.36 -31.84
C GLN A 926 -24.90 1.48 -31.84
N PHE A 927 -24.69 0.74 -30.75
CA PHE A 927 -23.68 -0.32 -30.68
C PHE A 927 -24.04 -1.44 -31.66
N ARG A 928 -23.14 -1.69 -32.63
CA ARG A 928 -23.36 -2.66 -33.72
C ARG A 928 -23.30 -4.13 -33.31
N ASN A 929 -22.80 -4.40 -32.11
CA ASN A 929 -22.52 -5.73 -31.59
C ASN A 929 -23.27 -5.97 -30.28
N THR A 930 -23.46 -7.25 -29.96
CA THR A 930 -23.86 -7.67 -28.62
C THR A 930 -22.70 -7.47 -27.63
N MET A 931 -22.84 -6.45 -26.78
CA MET A 931 -21.97 -6.13 -25.67
C MET A 931 -22.04 -7.22 -24.58
N ARG A 932 -21.09 -8.15 -24.51
CA ARG A 932 -20.90 -9.07 -23.37
C ARG A 932 -20.92 -8.37 -22.02
N HIS A 933 -20.43 -7.13 -21.93
CA HIS A 933 -20.41 -6.32 -20.70
C HIS A 933 -20.57 -4.83 -20.97
N ILE A 934 -21.23 -4.09 -20.07
CA ILE A 934 -21.26 -2.63 -19.93
C ILE A 934 -21.29 -2.33 -18.42
N LYS A 935 -20.19 -1.88 -17.80
CA LYS A 935 -20.19 -1.41 -16.41
C LYS A 935 -20.10 0.10 -16.34
N LEU A 936 -21.01 0.73 -15.60
CA LEU A 936 -21.02 2.16 -15.36
C LEU A 936 -20.61 2.42 -13.91
N ASP A 937 -19.55 3.18 -13.75
CA ASP A 937 -19.26 3.86 -12.49
C ASP A 937 -19.87 5.26 -12.62
N LEU A 938 -20.67 5.70 -11.65
CA LEU A 938 -21.55 6.87 -11.79
C LEU A 938 -21.35 7.79 -10.58
N ASP A 939 -20.76 8.96 -10.79
CA ASP A 939 -20.50 9.89 -9.68
C ASP A 939 -21.83 10.44 -9.14
N ALA A 940 -22.64 11.04 -10.02
CA ALA A 940 -24.01 11.44 -9.73
C ALA A 940 -25.01 10.38 -10.23
N PRO A 941 -26.11 10.06 -9.51
CA PRO A 941 -27.07 9.06 -9.96
C PRO A 941 -27.80 9.49 -11.24
N ALA A 942 -27.97 10.80 -11.45
CA ALA A 942 -28.48 11.40 -12.67
C ALA A 942 -27.71 10.99 -13.94
N ALA A 943 -26.44 10.61 -13.83
CA ALA A 943 -25.55 10.26 -14.94
C ALA A 943 -26.08 9.11 -15.81
N LEU A 944 -26.69 8.10 -15.17
CA LEU A 944 -27.27 6.94 -15.85
C LEU A 944 -28.40 7.33 -16.82
N ALA A 945 -29.20 8.33 -16.45
CA ALA A 945 -30.21 8.90 -17.32
C ALA A 945 -29.63 9.67 -18.51
N ARG A 946 -28.52 10.39 -18.33
CA ARG A 946 -27.85 11.10 -19.43
C ARG A 946 -27.20 10.10 -20.38
N PHE A 947 -26.62 9.02 -19.85
CA PHE A 947 -26.05 7.94 -20.65
C PHE A 947 -27.08 7.28 -21.58
N PHE A 948 -28.24 6.89 -21.06
CA PHE A 948 -29.30 6.27 -21.88
C PHE A 948 -30.05 7.23 -22.80
N ARG A 949 -29.87 8.56 -22.64
CA ARG A 949 -30.35 9.56 -23.61
C ARG A 949 -29.40 9.71 -24.81
N VAL A 950 -28.10 9.49 -24.61
CA VAL A 950 -27.08 9.51 -25.67
C VAL A 950 -27.09 8.21 -26.47
N VAL A 951 -27.16 7.06 -25.81
CA VAL A 951 -27.02 5.75 -26.44
C VAL A 951 -28.35 5.22 -26.99
N GLN A 952 -28.33 4.57 -28.15
CA GLN A 952 -29.56 4.01 -28.71
C GLN A 952 -30.00 2.77 -27.93
N THR A 953 -30.97 2.99 -27.05
CA THR A 953 -31.76 1.94 -26.42
C THR A 953 -32.73 1.32 -27.45
N PRO A 954 -32.99 0.00 -27.42
CA PRO A 954 -32.39 -1.01 -26.55
C PRO A 954 -30.97 -1.43 -26.97
N LEU A 955 -30.03 -1.32 -26.03
CA LEU A 955 -28.66 -1.82 -26.10
C LEU A 955 -28.63 -3.35 -26.08
N GLN A 956 -28.00 -3.98 -27.07
CA GLN A 956 -27.72 -5.41 -27.00
C GLN A 956 -26.57 -5.67 -26.02
N VAL A 957 -26.86 -5.77 -24.72
CA VAL A 957 -25.87 -6.10 -23.67
C VAL A 957 -26.19 -7.44 -23.01
N ILE A 958 -25.18 -8.18 -22.57
CA ILE A 958 -25.30 -9.45 -21.83
C ILE A 958 -25.11 -9.22 -20.32
N ALA A 959 -24.24 -8.31 -19.92
CA ALA A 959 -24.07 -7.96 -18.53
C ALA A 959 -23.93 -6.46 -18.35
N PHE A 960 -24.88 -5.87 -17.64
CA PHE A 960 -24.86 -4.48 -17.25
C PHE A 960 -24.50 -4.35 -15.77
N ASP A 961 -23.83 -3.26 -15.42
CA ASP A 961 -23.54 -2.86 -14.05
C ASP A 961 -23.60 -1.33 -13.97
N ALA A 962 -24.09 -0.79 -12.86
CA ALA A 962 -24.20 0.64 -12.58
C ALA A 962 -24.02 0.85 -11.07
N GLN A 963 -23.09 1.72 -10.70
CA GLN A 963 -22.69 1.96 -9.32
C GLN A 963 -22.74 3.48 -9.08
N CYS A 964 -23.80 3.96 -8.43
CA CYS A 964 -23.94 5.37 -8.03
C CYS A 964 -23.19 5.60 -6.71
N TRP A 965 -22.27 6.57 -6.70
CA TRP A 965 -21.37 6.82 -5.56
C TRP A 965 -21.82 7.98 -4.66
N GLU A 966 -22.37 9.05 -5.23
CA GLU A 966 -22.84 10.21 -4.47
C GLU A 966 -24.36 10.42 -4.58
N VAL A 967 -24.87 11.31 -3.73
CA VAL A 967 -26.27 11.78 -3.73
C VAL A 967 -26.27 13.28 -3.97
N GLU A 968 -27.05 13.72 -4.96
CA GLU A 968 -27.31 15.13 -5.23
C GLU A 968 -28.15 15.72 -4.08
N ALA A 969 -27.47 16.31 -3.09
CA ALA A 969 -28.05 16.74 -1.80
C ALA A 969 -29.15 17.82 -1.90
N ASP A 970 -29.38 18.37 -3.10
CA ASP A 970 -30.39 19.40 -3.40
C ASP A 970 -31.47 18.94 -4.40
N ASP A 971 -31.45 17.70 -4.94
CA ASP A 971 -32.51 17.24 -5.87
C ASP A 971 -33.71 16.63 -5.12
N PRO A 972 -34.92 17.25 -5.16
CA PRO A 972 -36.14 16.65 -4.63
C PRO A 972 -36.69 15.50 -5.49
N HIS A 973 -36.09 15.19 -6.64
CA HIS A 973 -36.46 14.06 -7.48
C HIS A 973 -35.74 12.77 -7.08
N ASP A 974 -36.50 11.70 -6.93
CA ASP A 974 -35.94 10.36 -6.76
C ASP A 974 -35.37 9.82 -8.08
N VAL A 975 -34.15 10.24 -8.39
CA VAL A 975 -33.34 9.79 -9.52
C VAL A 975 -33.17 8.26 -9.59
N ARG A 976 -33.27 7.53 -8.46
CA ARG A 976 -33.24 6.05 -8.46
C ARG A 976 -34.47 5.46 -9.16
N THR A 977 -35.63 6.11 -9.04
CA THR A 977 -36.85 5.72 -9.73
C THR A 977 -36.76 5.98 -11.24
N GLU A 978 -36.20 7.10 -11.69
CA GLU A 978 -35.92 7.33 -13.12
C GLU A 978 -34.96 6.25 -13.63
N ASN A 979 -33.87 6.01 -12.89
CA ASN A 979 -32.82 5.04 -13.22
C ASN A 979 -33.34 3.61 -13.40
N LEU A 980 -34.20 3.10 -12.51
CA LEU A 980 -34.78 1.76 -12.68
C LEU A 980 -35.75 1.68 -13.86
N ASP A 981 -36.52 2.75 -14.15
CA ASP A 981 -37.37 2.82 -15.35
C ASP A 981 -36.54 2.84 -16.64
N LEU A 982 -35.43 3.57 -16.63
CA LEU A 982 -34.49 3.66 -17.75
C LEU A 982 -33.80 2.33 -17.98
N LEU A 983 -33.26 1.71 -16.93
CA LEU A 983 -32.69 0.36 -16.99
C LEU A 983 -33.71 -0.63 -17.55
N ALA A 984 -35.00 -0.53 -17.19
CA ALA A 984 -36.09 -1.37 -17.72
C ALA A 984 -36.47 -1.12 -19.20
N GLN A 985 -35.82 -0.16 -19.87
CA GLN A 985 -35.98 0.14 -21.30
C GLN A 985 -34.63 0.16 -22.03
N ALA A 986 -33.52 0.14 -21.29
CA ALA A 986 -32.18 0.41 -21.77
C ALA A 986 -31.61 -0.66 -22.69
N PHE A 987 -31.98 -1.94 -22.51
CA PHE A 987 -31.30 -3.10 -23.06
C PHE A 987 -32.22 -3.98 -23.91
N ASP A 988 -31.64 -4.92 -24.65
CA ASP A 988 -32.36 -5.93 -25.43
C ASP A 988 -32.72 -7.14 -24.56
N PRO A 989 -34.02 -7.46 -24.37
CA PRO A 989 -34.51 -8.66 -23.70
C PRO A 989 -33.89 -10.00 -24.14
N ALA A 990 -33.46 -10.12 -25.39
CA ALA A 990 -32.84 -11.34 -25.89
C ALA A 990 -31.41 -11.55 -25.37
N HIS A 991 -30.75 -10.49 -24.90
CA HIS A 991 -29.32 -10.49 -24.63
C HIS A 991 -28.97 -10.40 -23.14
N VAL A 992 -29.66 -9.57 -22.34
CA VAL A 992 -29.17 -9.22 -20.99
C VAL A 992 -29.41 -10.31 -19.95
N LYS A 993 -28.31 -10.87 -19.46
CA LYS A 993 -28.22 -11.93 -18.45
C LYS A 993 -27.78 -11.41 -17.09
N GLN A 994 -27.20 -10.22 -17.00
CA GLN A 994 -26.85 -9.59 -15.74
C GLN A 994 -27.26 -8.12 -15.75
N ILE A 995 -27.88 -7.64 -14.68
CA ILE A 995 -28.01 -6.21 -14.35
C ILE A 995 -27.60 -6.03 -12.89
N LEU A 996 -26.67 -5.12 -12.64
CA LEU A 996 -26.38 -4.57 -11.31
C LEU A 996 -26.84 -3.11 -11.34
N TYR A 997 -27.53 -2.68 -10.28
CA TYR A 997 -27.77 -1.28 -9.94
C TYR A 997 -27.53 -1.08 -8.45
N TYR A 998 -26.35 -0.62 -8.09
CA TYR A 998 -26.01 -0.25 -6.73
C TYR A 998 -26.07 1.27 -6.57
N HIS A 999 -26.56 1.71 -5.43
CA HIS A 999 -26.51 3.08 -4.97
C HIS A 999 -25.86 3.04 -3.58
N ASP A 1000 -24.59 3.44 -3.49
CA ASP A 1000 -23.84 3.39 -2.23
C ASP A 1000 -24.37 4.47 -1.25
N ARG A 1001 -23.68 4.57 -0.12
CA ARG A 1001 -23.92 5.46 1.02
C ARG A 1001 -24.58 6.81 0.69
N ASN A 1002 -25.43 7.23 1.62
CA ASN A 1002 -26.07 8.56 1.73
C ASN A 1002 -27.42 8.74 1.01
N ILE A 1003 -28.12 7.66 0.63
CA ILE A 1003 -29.49 7.71 0.07
C ILE A 1003 -30.38 8.65 0.90
N GLU A 1004 -30.85 9.73 0.28
CA GLU A 1004 -31.60 10.79 0.95
C GLU A 1004 -32.95 10.27 1.49
N LEU A 1005 -33.20 10.51 2.77
CA LEU A 1005 -34.34 9.91 3.49
C LEU A 1005 -35.69 10.44 2.99
N SER A 1006 -35.76 11.66 2.46
CA SER A 1006 -36.98 12.25 1.90
C SER A 1006 -37.38 11.67 0.53
N TRP A 1007 -36.49 10.98 -0.20
CA TRP A 1007 -36.85 10.26 -1.43
C TRP A 1007 -37.72 9.02 -1.17
N GLY A 1008 -37.68 8.45 0.04
CA GLY A 1008 -38.46 7.26 0.42
C GLY A 1008 -38.01 5.94 -0.25
N PRO A 1009 -38.74 4.84 -0.04
CA PRO A 1009 -38.46 3.58 -0.71
C PRO A 1009 -39.01 3.58 -2.15
N ILE A 1010 -38.28 2.98 -3.09
CA ILE A 1010 -38.69 2.94 -4.51
C ILE A 1010 -39.75 1.85 -4.73
N PRO A 1011 -40.91 2.15 -5.34
CA PRO A 1011 -41.95 1.16 -5.61
C PRO A 1011 -41.42 -0.04 -6.42
N PHE A 1012 -41.52 -1.27 -5.88
CA PHE A 1012 -40.89 -2.43 -6.51
C PHE A 1012 -41.45 -2.80 -7.88
N GLU A 1013 -42.64 -2.33 -8.28
CA GLU A 1013 -43.12 -2.43 -9.67
C GLU A 1013 -42.11 -1.86 -10.70
N ARG A 1014 -41.16 -1.00 -10.31
CA ARG A 1014 -39.99 -0.61 -11.14
C ARG A 1014 -39.01 -1.77 -11.37
N VAL A 1015 -38.59 -2.44 -10.30
CA VAL A 1015 -37.73 -3.64 -10.32
C VAL A 1015 -38.42 -4.81 -11.01
N LEU A 1016 -39.72 -4.96 -10.78
CA LEU A 1016 -40.53 -6.00 -11.39
C LEU A 1016 -40.78 -5.73 -12.88
N ARG A 1017 -40.87 -4.47 -13.31
CA ARG A 1017 -40.87 -4.07 -14.73
C ARG A 1017 -39.54 -4.40 -15.39
N LEU A 1018 -38.41 -4.03 -14.78
CA LEU A 1018 -37.07 -4.42 -15.21
C LEU A 1018 -36.98 -5.94 -15.43
N ALA A 1019 -37.40 -6.72 -14.43
CA ALA A 1019 -37.36 -8.17 -14.50
C ALA A 1019 -38.31 -8.79 -15.54
N ARG A 1020 -39.56 -8.31 -15.64
CA ARG A 1020 -40.53 -8.76 -16.66
C ARG A 1020 -40.04 -8.46 -18.07
N TYR A 1021 -39.29 -7.36 -18.24
CA TYR A 1021 -38.70 -6.96 -19.52
C TYR A 1021 -37.42 -7.76 -19.83
N TYR A 1022 -36.69 -8.23 -18.82
CA TYR A 1022 -35.47 -9.06 -18.96
C TYR A 1022 -35.60 -10.47 -18.37
N PRO A 1023 -36.45 -11.36 -18.92
CA PRO A 1023 -36.63 -12.72 -18.41
C PRO A 1023 -35.41 -13.63 -18.61
N SER A 1024 -34.39 -13.16 -19.32
CA SER A 1024 -33.12 -13.83 -19.58
C SER A 1024 -32.04 -13.60 -18.50
N LEU A 1025 -32.31 -12.76 -17.48
CA LEU A 1025 -31.37 -12.50 -16.39
C LEU A 1025 -31.02 -13.79 -15.60
N SER A 1026 -29.74 -14.13 -15.60
CA SER A 1026 -29.09 -15.01 -14.64
C SER A 1026 -28.51 -14.29 -13.43
N TYR A 1027 -28.39 -12.96 -13.45
CA TYR A 1027 -27.96 -12.16 -12.30
C TYR A 1027 -28.77 -10.88 -12.23
N LEU A 1028 -29.34 -10.57 -11.08
CA LEU A 1028 -29.92 -9.28 -10.79
C LEU A 1028 -29.41 -8.78 -9.44
N ALA A 1029 -28.79 -7.61 -9.40
CA ALA A 1029 -28.57 -6.87 -8.16
C ALA A 1029 -29.24 -5.50 -8.24
N ILE A 1030 -29.99 -5.13 -7.22
CA ILE A 1030 -30.56 -3.80 -7.04
C ILE A 1030 -30.49 -3.40 -5.57
N ASP A 1031 -29.57 -2.51 -5.23
CA ASP A 1031 -29.36 -2.03 -3.87
C ASP A 1031 -29.54 -0.52 -3.83
N CYS A 1032 -30.76 -0.07 -3.60
CA CYS A 1032 -31.13 1.34 -3.67
C CYS A 1032 -32.35 1.73 -2.82
N TRP A 1033 -32.68 0.95 -1.76
CA TRP A 1033 -33.85 1.14 -0.88
C TRP A 1033 -35.20 1.02 -1.61
N LEU A 1034 -35.72 -0.20 -1.61
CA LEU A 1034 -36.93 -0.64 -2.34
C LEU A 1034 -38.14 -0.80 -1.39
N ASP A 1035 -39.35 -0.57 -1.92
CA ASP A 1035 -40.64 -0.86 -1.26
C ASP A 1035 -41.21 -2.18 -1.78
N VAL A 1036 -41.09 -3.28 -1.02
CA VAL A 1036 -41.21 -4.65 -1.52
C VAL A 1036 -42.12 -5.52 -0.66
N GLU A 1037 -43.12 -6.17 -1.28
CA GLU A 1037 -43.94 -7.20 -0.65
C GLU A 1037 -43.58 -8.64 -1.10
N ASP A 1038 -44.17 -9.65 -0.45
CA ASP A 1038 -44.13 -11.04 -0.94
C ASP A 1038 -44.71 -11.20 -2.35
N ALA A 1039 -45.82 -10.53 -2.65
CA ALA A 1039 -46.46 -10.61 -3.97
C ALA A 1039 -45.53 -10.13 -5.10
N ASP A 1040 -44.75 -9.10 -4.80
CA ASP A 1040 -43.72 -8.51 -5.65
C ASP A 1040 -42.55 -9.46 -5.91
N LEU A 1041 -41.93 -10.00 -4.85
CA LEU A 1041 -40.84 -10.96 -5.00
C LEU A 1041 -41.31 -12.28 -5.67
N VAL A 1042 -42.55 -12.72 -5.43
CA VAL A 1042 -43.13 -13.89 -6.11
C VAL A 1042 -43.31 -13.61 -7.60
N ALA A 1043 -43.71 -12.39 -7.96
CA ALA A 1043 -43.78 -11.95 -9.34
C ALA A 1043 -42.38 -11.79 -9.97
N LEU A 1044 -41.36 -11.41 -9.20
CA LEU A 1044 -39.96 -11.34 -9.64
C LEU A 1044 -39.41 -12.73 -9.97
N ALA A 1045 -39.59 -13.70 -9.07
CA ALA A 1045 -39.20 -15.09 -9.28
C ALA A 1045 -39.83 -15.65 -10.57
N ARG A 1046 -41.13 -15.36 -10.79
CA ARG A 1046 -41.84 -15.71 -12.03
C ARG A 1046 -41.30 -15.01 -13.27
N ALA A 1047 -40.84 -13.78 -13.14
CA ALA A 1047 -40.29 -13.00 -14.24
C ALA A 1047 -38.88 -13.48 -14.65
N LEU A 1048 -38.09 -14.03 -13.72
CA LEU A 1048 -36.68 -14.38 -13.92
C LEU A 1048 -36.41 -15.91 -13.88
N PRO A 1049 -36.91 -16.70 -14.84
CA PRO A 1049 -36.75 -18.16 -14.84
C PRO A 1049 -35.30 -18.64 -15.07
N HIS A 1050 -34.38 -17.74 -15.40
CA HIS A 1050 -32.97 -18.05 -15.62
C HIS A 1050 -32.04 -17.61 -14.48
N LEU A 1051 -32.59 -17.03 -13.40
CA LEU A 1051 -31.86 -16.44 -12.30
C LEU A 1051 -30.92 -17.45 -11.62
N GLU A 1052 -29.62 -17.14 -11.65
CA GLU A 1052 -28.54 -17.80 -10.92
C GLU A 1052 -28.19 -17.00 -9.66
N TYR A 1053 -28.33 -15.68 -9.66
CA TYR A 1053 -28.03 -14.81 -8.51
C TYR A 1053 -29.02 -13.66 -8.38
N LEU A 1054 -29.51 -13.41 -7.17
CA LEU A 1054 -30.29 -12.22 -6.81
C LEU A 1054 -29.63 -11.47 -5.66
N VAL A 1055 -29.63 -10.13 -5.72
CA VAL A 1055 -29.29 -9.21 -4.63
C VAL A 1055 -30.32 -8.08 -4.60
N LEU A 1056 -31.01 -7.86 -3.49
CA LEU A 1056 -31.98 -6.77 -3.32
C LEU A 1056 -31.87 -6.13 -1.93
N ASP A 1057 -31.70 -4.80 -1.92
CA ASP A 1057 -31.69 -3.95 -0.71
C ASP A 1057 -30.76 -4.44 0.43
N THR A 1058 -29.56 -4.92 0.10
CA THR A 1058 -28.65 -5.55 1.08
C THR A 1058 -27.71 -4.60 1.82
N HIS A 1059 -27.46 -3.41 1.28
CA HIS A 1059 -26.47 -2.44 1.79
C HIS A 1059 -27.08 -1.20 2.44
N ALA A 1060 -28.35 -0.87 2.15
CA ALA A 1060 -29.05 0.32 2.65
C ALA A 1060 -29.23 0.41 4.19
N MET A 1061 -28.66 -0.52 4.96
CA MET A 1061 -28.76 -0.67 6.42
C MET A 1061 -27.51 -0.23 7.21
N ASN A 1062 -26.40 0.13 6.55
CA ASN A 1062 -25.15 0.54 7.24
C ASN A 1062 -25.28 1.82 8.08
N HIS A 1063 -26.34 2.61 7.90
CA HIS A 1063 -26.59 3.88 8.58
C HIS A 1063 -27.15 3.70 10.02
N ARG A 1064 -26.42 2.97 10.88
CA ARG A 1064 -26.80 2.69 12.30
C ARG A 1064 -27.19 3.94 13.09
N GLU A 1065 -26.61 5.10 12.80
CA GLU A 1065 -26.81 6.34 13.57
C GLU A 1065 -28.14 7.06 13.28
N TYR A 1066 -28.77 6.79 12.13
CA TYR A 1066 -30.01 7.49 11.70
C TYR A 1066 -31.29 6.66 11.91
N LEU A 1067 -31.16 5.36 12.22
CA LEU A 1067 -32.28 4.41 12.38
C LEU A 1067 -32.96 4.49 13.77
N THR A 1068 -33.19 5.72 14.25
CA THR A 1068 -34.16 6.01 15.33
C THR A 1068 -35.55 6.30 14.80
N VAL A 1069 -35.67 6.60 13.49
CA VAL A 1069 -36.95 6.51 12.77
C VAL A 1069 -37.44 5.07 12.85
N GLU A 1070 -38.76 4.91 13.02
CA GLU A 1070 -39.41 3.60 13.20
C GLU A 1070 -38.99 2.63 12.09
N ARG A 1071 -38.70 1.37 12.47
CA ARG A 1071 -38.08 0.35 11.62
C ARG A 1071 -38.69 0.35 10.22
N ARG A 1072 -37.86 0.48 9.17
CA ARG A 1072 -38.26 0.17 7.79
C ARG A 1072 -38.93 -1.20 7.79
N ASP A 1073 -40.24 -1.24 7.63
CA ASP A 1073 -40.98 -2.48 7.76
C ASP A 1073 -40.67 -3.39 6.57
N VAL A 1074 -40.20 -4.58 6.89
CA VAL A 1074 -39.89 -5.61 5.91
C VAL A 1074 -41.20 -6.33 5.59
N HIS A 1075 -41.83 -5.98 4.47
CA HIS A 1075 -43.14 -6.51 4.05
C HIS A 1075 -43.03 -7.82 3.23
N THR A 1076 -41.83 -8.16 2.76
CA THR A 1076 -41.46 -9.50 2.29
C THR A 1076 -41.42 -10.50 3.46
N THR A 1077 -41.69 -11.78 3.21
CA THR A 1077 -41.62 -12.84 4.23
C THR A 1077 -40.96 -14.10 3.68
N LEU A 1078 -40.79 -15.13 4.52
CA LEU A 1078 -40.41 -16.47 4.03
C LEU A 1078 -41.37 -17.03 2.96
N GLY A 1079 -42.59 -16.49 2.83
CA GLY A 1079 -43.60 -16.83 1.84
C GLY A 1079 -43.12 -16.86 0.40
N VAL A 1080 -42.10 -16.05 0.06
CA VAL A 1080 -41.58 -15.97 -1.31
C VAL A 1080 -40.55 -17.03 -1.69
N LEU A 1081 -39.85 -17.63 -0.73
CA LEU A 1081 -38.76 -18.56 -1.04
C LEU A 1081 -39.19 -19.80 -1.86
N PRO A 1082 -40.38 -20.40 -1.63
CA PRO A 1082 -40.94 -21.42 -2.52
C PRO A 1082 -41.06 -20.97 -3.98
N ALA A 1083 -41.37 -19.69 -4.24
CA ALA A 1083 -41.45 -19.15 -5.59
C ALA A 1083 -40.06 -19.07 -6.24
N PHE A 1084 -39.04 -18.57 -5.55
CA PHE A 1084 -37.67 -18.61 -6.06
C PHE A 1084 -37.20 -20.04 -6.36
N ALA A 1085 -37.47 -20.99 -5.46
CA ALA A 1085 -37.06 -22.38 -5.68
C ALA A 1085 -37.79 -23.09 -6.84
N HIS A 1086 -39.02 -22.69 -7.14
CA HIS A 1086 -39.89 -23.27 -8.17
C HIS A 1086 -39.70 -22.60 -9.55
N TYR A 1087 -39.53 -21.28 -9.59
CA TYR A 1087 -39.43 -20.52 -10.85
C TYR A 1087 -37.97 -20.31 -11.29
N CYS A 1088 -36.99 -20.25 -10.38
CA CYS A 1088 -35.58 -20.01 -10.69
C CYS A 1088 -34.72 -21.29 -10.50
N PRO A 1089 -34.84 -22.32 -11.35
CA PRO A 1089 -34.19 -23.61 -11.15
C PRO A 1089 -32.66 -23.59 -11.23
N ARG A 1090 -32.04 -22.45 -11.56
CA ARG A 1090 -30.58 -22.30 -11.62
C ARG A 1090 -29.97 -21.51 -10.46
N LEU A 1091 -30.78 -21.10 -9.48
CA LEU A 1091 -30.35 -20.23 -8.38
C LEU A 1091 -29.13 -20.79 -7.64
N ARG A 1092 -28.21 -19.90 -7.30
CA ARG A 1092 -26.94 -20.12 -6.59
C ARG A 1092 -26.69 -19.03 -5.55
N GLY A 1093 -27.17 -17.82 -5.83
CA GLY A 1093 -27.16 -16.67 -4.93
C GLY A 1093 -28.55 -16.11 -4.68
N LEU A 1094 -28.91 -15.87 -3.42
CA LEU A 1094 -30.18 -15.20 -3.06
C LEU A 1094 -29.98 -14.26 -1.86
N CYS A 1095 -29.82 -12.98 -2.13
CA CYS A 1095 -29.59 -11.95 -1.13
C CYS A 1095 -30.80 -11.02 -1.09
N ILE A 1096 -31.68 -11.17 -0.10
CA ILE A 1096 -32.93 -10.42 0.00
C ILE A 1096 -33.28 -10.19 1.48
N ARG A 1097 -33.90 -9.05 1.80
CA ARG A 1097 -34.49 -8.82 3.14
C ARG A 1097 -35.84 -9.52 3.24
N LEU A 1098 -36.13 -10.16 4.38
CA LEU A 1098 -37.34 -10.95 4.64
C LEU A 1098 -37.81 -10.77 6.10
N ASP A 1099 -39.11 -10.89 6.36
CA ASP A 1099 -39.62 -11.16 7.69
C ASP A 1099 -39.80 -12.68 7.89
N ALA A 1100 -38.99 -13.26 8.77
CA ALA A 1100 -39.04 -14.64 9.19
C ALA A 1100 -39.65 -14.79 10.59
N THR A 1101 -40.51 -13.84 11.02
CA THR A 1101 -41.32 -13.99 12.24
C THR A 1101 -42.54 -14.88 12.05
N GLU A 1102 -43.07 -15.00 10.83
CA GLU A 1102 -44.10 -15.98 10.48
C GLU A 1102 -43.56 -17.05 9.52
N LEU A 1103 -44.19 -18.22 9.55
CA LEU A 1103 -43.84 -19.38 8.72
C LEU A 1103 -45.01 -19.69 7.79
N PRO A 1104 -44.84 -19.55 6.47
CA PRO A 1104 -45.90 -19.81 5.50
C PRO A 1104 -46.19 -21.33 5.42
N ALA A 1105 -47.41 -21.67 5.01
CA ALA A 1105 -47.75 -23.04 4.66
C ALA A 1105 -47.02 -23.46 3.37
N LEU A 1106 -46.17 -24.49 3.45
CA LEU A 1106 -45.36 -24.96 2.34
C LEU A 1106 -46.16 -25.86 1.38
N ASP A 1107 -46.83 -25.27 0.39
CA ASP A 1107 -47.35 -25.98 -0.78
C ASP A 1107 -46.45 -25.76 -1.99
N LEU A 1108 -45.59 -26.76 -2.28
CA LEU A 1108 -44.68 -26.75 -3.43
C LEU A 1108 -45.31 -27.31 -4.72
N GLY A 1109 -46.50 -27.93 -4.63
CA GLY A 1109 -47.07 -28.78 -5.68
C GLY A 1109 -46.31 -30.09 -5.92
N ALA A 1110 -46.96 -31.05 -6.59
CA ALA A 1110 -46.35 -32.33 -6.94
C ALA A 1110 -45.47 -32.27 -8.20
N ASP A 1111 -45.81 -31.40 -9.16
CA ASP A 1111 -45.20 -31.33 -10.49
C ASP A 1111 -44.59 -29.93 -10.76
N LYS A 1112 -43.28 -29.73 -10.49
CA LYS A 1112 -42.39 -28.75 -11.16
C LYS A 1112 -40.93 -28.79 -10.65
N PRO A 1113 -39.96 -28.15 -11.35
CA PRO A 1113 -38.55 -28.27 -11.00
C PRO A 1113 -38.23 -27.55 -9.69
N ARG A 1114 -37.19 -28.06 -9.03
CA ARG A 1114 -36.50 -27.39 -7.91
C ARG A 1114 -35.22 -26.74 -8.44
N VAL A 1115 -34.59 -25.91 -7.61
CA VAL A 1115 -33.22 -25.46 -7.85
C VAL A 1115 -32.29 -26.67 -8.04
N GLN A 1116 -31.44 -26.63 -9.06
CA GLN A 1116 -30.61 -27.75 -9.51
C GLN A 1116 -29.25 -27.84 -8.79
N GLY A 1117 -28.95 -26.92 -7.87
CA GLY A 1117 -27.73 -26.89 -7.08
C GLY A 1117 -27.93 -26.13 -5.77
N HIS A 1118 -26.87 -26.12 -4.96
CA HIS A 1118 -26.88 -25.49 -3.65
C HIS A 1118 -27.05 -23.96 -3.75
N VAL A 1119 -27.96 -23.38 -2.95
CA VAL A 1119 -28.20 -21.92 -2.91
C VAL A 1119 -27.48 -21.28 -1.72
N ARG A 1120 -26.59 -20.33 -2.00
CA ARG A 1120 -25.96 -19.45 -1.01
C ARG A 1120 -26.86 -18.22 -0.82
N MET A 1121 -27.24 -17.95 0.42
CA MET A 1121 -28.29 -16.98 0.75
C MET A 1121 -27.76 -15.92 1.72
N TYR A 1122 -28.29 -14.71 1.64
CA TYR A 1122 -27.98 -13.63 2.56
C TYR A 1122 -29.24 -12.85 2.93
N PHE A 1123 -29.59 -12.82 4.21
CA PHE A 1123 -30.84 -12.26 4.70
C PHE A 1123 -30.67 -10.96 5.51
N ALA A 1124 -29.49 -10.33 5.50
CA ALA A 1124 -29.22 -9.05 6.17
C ALA A 1124 -29.77 -8.97 7.62
N ASP A 1125 -30.59 -7.97 7.93
CA ASP A 1125 -31.18 -7.65 9.25
C ASP A 1125 -32.51 -8.38 9.56
N SER A 1126 -32.96 -9.28 8.67
CA SER A 1126 -34.27 -9.95 8.68
C SER A 1126 -34.75 -10.42 10.06
N LYS A 1127 -35.96 -10.00 10.47
CA LYS A 1127 -36.59 -10.41 11.73
C LYS A 1127 -36.82 -11.93 11.75
N LEU A 1128 -36.73 -12.60 12.91
CA LEU A 1128 -36.77 -14.08 12.97
C LEU A 1128 -37.33 -14.62 14.31
N SER A 1129 -38.40 -15.42 14.25
CA SER A 1129 -39.09 -16.01 15.43
C SER A 1129 -38.65 -17.44 15.79
N HIS A 1130 -38.57 -18.33 14.80
CA HIS A 1130 -38.42 -19.78 15.00
C HIS A 1130 -37.29 -20.40 14.16
N PRO A 1131 -36.00 -20.11 14.46
CA PRO A 1131 -34.85 -20.47 13.62
C PRO A 1131 -34.80 -21.94 13.16
N VAL A 1132 -35.11 -22.88 14.05
CA VAL A 1132 -35.15 -24.32 13.74
C VAL A 1132 -36.21 -24.67 12.68
N ALA A 1133 -37.39 -24.07 12.78
CA ALA A 1133 -38.47 -24.31 11.82
C ALA A 1133 -38.22 -23.56 10.50
N VAL A 1134 -37.55 -22.39 10.55
CA VAL A 1134 -37.08 -21.66 9.37
C VAL A 1134 -35.98 -22.43 8.63
N ALA A 1135 -35.02 -23.06 9.32
CA ALA A 1135 -34.02 -23.92 8.69
C ALA A 1135 -34.64 -25.14 8.00
N ARG A 1136 -35.65 -25.77 8.61
CA ARG A 1136 -36.39 -26.88 7.98
C ARG A 1136 -37.16 -26.41 6.75
N PHE A 1137 -37.86 -25.28 6.85
CA PHE A 1137 -38.51 -24.64 5.71
C PHE A 1137 -37.53 -24.34 4.57
N LEU A 1138 -36.37 -23.75 4.86
CA LEU A 1138 -35.33 -23.45 3.87
C LEU A 1138 -34.78 -24.70 3.19
N ARG A 1139 -34.53 -25.79 3.94
CA ARG A 1139 -34.13 -27.09 3.38
C ARG A 1139 -35.21 -27.68 2.48
N ASP A 1140 -36.46 -27.63 2.93
CA ASP A 1140 -37.59 -28.25 2.22
C ASP A 1140 -37.93 -27.49 0.92
N VAL A 1141 -37.66 -26.18 0.90
CA VAL A 1141 -37.66 -25.32 -0.29
C VAL A 1141 -36.44 -25.60 -1.19
N PHE A 1142 -35.22 -25.59 -0.65
CA PHE A 1142 -33.96 -25.73 -1.38
C PHE A 1142 -33.34 -27.13 -1.21
N ALA A 1143 -34.03 -28.15 -1.74
CA ALA A 1143 -33.68 -29.56 -1.55
C ALA A 1143 -32.34 -30.05 -2.17
N GLN A 1144 -31.51 -29.15 -2.72
CA GLN A 1144 -30.13 -29.44 -3.18
C GLN A 1144 -29.07 -28.80 -2.23
N GLY A 1145 -29.47 -28.43 -1.01
CA GLY A 1145 -28.64 -27.77 0.00
C GLY A 1145 -28.73 -26.24 -0.08
N CYS A 1146 -28.53 -25.57 1.05
CA CYS A 1146 -28.47 -24.12 1.10
C CYS A 1146 -27.73 -23.60 2.35
N SER A 1147 -26.91 -22.56 2.16
CA SER A 1147 -26.11 -21.94 3.23
C SER A 1147 -26.40 -20.46 3.41
N ILE A 1148 -26.18 -19.95 4.62
CA ILE A 1148 -26.30 -18.53 4.94
C ILE A 1148 -24.90 -17.91 4.93
N ALA A 1149 -24.62 -17.02 3.97
CA ALA A 1149 -23.37 -16.25 3.91
C ALA A 1149 -23.35 -15.13 4.96
N SER A 1150 -22.15 -14.61 5.30
CA SER A 1150 -21.99 -13.49 6.24
C SER A 1150 -22.05 -12.11 5.59
N GLN A 1151 -21.89 -12.01 4.26
CA GLN A 1151 -22.00 -10.75 3.49
C GLN A 1151 -22.68 -10.99 2.13
N PRO A 1152 -23.30 -9.98 1.51
CA PRO A 1152 -23.81 -10.06 0.14
C PRO A 1152 -22.66 -9.95 -0.89
N PRO A 1153 -22.90 -10.31 -2.16
CA PRO A 1153 -22.01 -9.98 -3.26
C PRO A 1153 -21.93 -8.48 -3.49
N ARG A 1154 -20.72 -7.92 -3.42
CA ARG A 1154 -20.44 -6.53 -3.77
C ARG A 1154 -20.24 -6.32 -5.28
N GLU A 1155 -20.07 -7.40 -6.06
CA GLU A 1155 -19.58 -7.38 -7.44
C GLU A 1155 -20.23 -8.50 -8.29
N GLY A 1156 -20.34 -8.30 -9.62
CA GLY A 1156 -21.12 -9.18 -10.52
C GLY A 1156 -20.34 -10.35 -11.15
N MET A 1157 -21.05 -11.23 -11.89
CA MET A 1157 -20.53 -12.50 -12.46
C MET A 1157 -19.29 -12.37 -13.36
N TYR A 1158 -19.05 -11.17 -13.89
CA TYR A 1158 -18.02 -10.91 -14.90
C TYR A 1158 -16.65 -10.53 -14.31
N LYS A 1159 -16.57 -10.28 -12.99
CA LYS A 1159 -15.27 -10.24 -12.31
C LYS A 1159 -14.72 -11.68 -12.12
N ARG A 1160 -13.39 -11.81 -11.97
CA ARG A 1160 -12.70 -13.12 -11.97
C ARG A 1160 -13.10 -14.09 -10.84
N TRP A 1161 -13.79 -13.62 -9.81
CA TRP A 1161 -14.16 -14.39 -8.63
C TRP A 1161 -15.65 -14.78 -8.68
N ARG A 1162 -15.95 -16.00 -9.15
CA ARG A 1162 -17.33 -16.47 -9.38
C ARG A 1162 -18.15 -16.73 -8.12
N ASP A 1163 -17.50 -16.95 -6.99
CA ASP A 1163 -18.11 -17.41 -5.75
C ASP A 1163 -18.34 -16.25 -4.76
N GLY A 1164 -18.71 -15.08 -5.30
CA GLY A 1164 -18.66 -13.74 -4.70
C GLY A 1164 -19.52 -13.46 -3.45
N PHE A 1165 -19.94 -14.46 -2.70
CA PHE A 1165 -20.34 -14.30 -1.31
C PHE A 1165 -19.13 -14.50 -0.41
N TRP A 1166 -18.93 -13.60 0.55
CA TRP A 1166 -17.83 -13.68 1.50
C TRP A 1166 -18.27 -14.50 2.73
N ASP A 1167 -17.36 -15.33 3.24
CA ASP A 1167 -17.58 -16.19 4.42
C ASP A 1167 -16.50 -15.98 5.49
N ASP A 1168 -15.90 -14.78 5.47
CA ASP A 1168 -14.78 -14.40 6.33
C ASP A 1168 -15.24 -14.39 7.78
N ALA A 1169 -14.70 -15.29 8.59
CA ALA A 1169 -15.25 -15.66 9.89
C ALA A 1169 -14.88 -14.70 11.04
N GLU A 1170 -14.08 -13.67 10.77
CA GLU A 1170 -13.29 -12.99 11.82
C GLU A 1170 -13.55 -11.47 11.99
N THR A 1171 -14.29 -10.79 11.09
CA THR A 1171 -14.22 -9.30 11.01
C THR A 1171 -15.54 -8.51 10.93
N SER A 1172 -16.73 -9.13 10.88
CA SER A 1172 -17.99 -8.37 10.73
C SER A 1172 -18.79 -8.20 12.04
N ASP A 1173 -18.91 -6.94 12.51
CA ASP A 1173 -19.85 -6.47 13.56
C ASP A 1173 -21.35 -6.57 13.17
N TRP A 1174 -21.65 -7.30 12.09
CA TRP A 1174 -23.01 -7.61 11.67
C TRP A 1174 -23.61 -8.67 12.60
N ALA A 1175 -24.71 -8.31 13.24
CA ALA A 1175 -25.43 -9.24 14.11
C ALA A 1175 -26.11 -10.31 13.25
N VAL A 1176 -25.42 -11.44 13.02
CA VAL A 1176 -25.96 -12.68 12.41
C VAL A 1176 -26.99 -13.36 13.35
N GLY A 1177 -27.71 -12.59 14.18
CA GLY A 1177 -28.05 -12.94 15.55
C GLY A 1177 -28.77 -14.28 15.68
N ARG A 1178 -29.95 -14.38 15.09
CA ARG A 1178 -30.72 -15.63 15.04
C ARG A 1178 -30.55 -16.40 13.73
N TRP A 1179 -30.03 -15.76 12.68
CA TRP A 1179 -29.70 -16.42 11.40
C TRP A 1179 -28.50 -17.36 11.52
N LEU A 1180 -27.63 -17.17 12.51
CA LEU A 1180 -26.59 -18.12 12.87
C LEU A 1180 -27.17 -19.41 13.49
N GLU A 1181 -28.31 -19.32 14.20
CA GLU A 1181 -29.07 -20.51 14.61
C GLU A 1181 -29.62 -21.25 13.39
N VAL A 1182 -30.15 -20.53 12.38
CA VAL A 1182 -30.63 -21.10 11.11
C VAL A 1182 -29.49 -21.79 10.35
N ARG A 1183 -28.32 -21.13 10.20
CA ARG A 1183 -27.13 -21.71 9.55
C ARG A 1183 -26.65 -22.98 10.25
N LYS A 1184 -26.71 -23.02 11.58
CA LYS A 1184 -26.32 -24.20 12.39
C LYS A 1184 -27.31 -25.36 12.26
N GLU A 1185 -28.61 -25.08 12.24
CA GLU A 1185 -29.64 -26.12 12.02
C GLU A 1185 -29.59 -26.61 10.56
N LEU A 1186 -29.49 -25.74 9.55
CA LEU A 1186 -29.33 -26.12 8.13
C LEU A 1186 -28.18 -27.10 7.94
N ALA A 1187 -26.97 -26.72 8.37
CA ALA A 1187 -25.80 -27.58 8.31
C ALA A 1187 -25.94 -28.85 9.16
N THR A 1188 -26.91 -28.94 10.08
CA THR A 1188 -27.20 -30.16 10.84
C THR A 1188 -28.18 -31.07 10.07
N LEU A 1189 -29.23 -30.50 9.48
CA LEU A 1189 -30.21 -31.22 8.66
C LEU A 1189 -29.59 -31.76 7.36
N GLU A 1190 -28.66 -31.02 6.74
CA GLU A 1190 -27.87 -31.49 5.58
C GLU A 1190 -27.05 -32.74 5.97
N ARG A 1191 -26.34 -32.69 7.11
CA ARG A 1191 -25.62 -33.86 7.67
C ARG A 1191 -26.55 -35.01 8.11
N GLU A 1192 -27.85 -34.80 8.28
CA GLU A 1192 -28.82 -35.88 8.47
C GLU A 1192 -29.23 -36.50 7.12
N VAL A 1193 -29.40 -35.70 6.08
CA VAL A 1193 -29.67 -36.18 4.71
C VAL A 1193 -28.48 -36.98 4.18
N ASP A 1194 -27.25 -36.49 4.34
CA ASP A 1194 -26.00 -37.18 3.95
C ASP A 1194 -25.75 -38.51 4.70
N ARG A 1195 -26.49 -38.76 5.79
CA ARG A 1195 -26.46 -40.02 6.56
C ARG A 1195 -27.61 -40.98 6.21
N CYS A 1196 -28.59 -40.51 5.45
CA CYS A 1196 -29.75 -41.30 5.02
C CYS A 1196 -29.65 -41.74 3.55
N GLN A 1197 -28.70 -41.19 2.79
CA GLN A 1197 -28.31 -41.61 1.45
C GLN A 1197 -27.20 -42.68 1.50
#